data_AF-A0A954LY57-F1
#
_entry.id   AF-A0A954LY57-F1
#
_cell.length_a   1.000
_cell.length_b   1.000
_cell.length_c   1.000
_cell.angle_alpha   90.00
_cell.angle_beta   90.00
_cell.angle_gamma   90.00
#
_symmetry.space_group_name_H-M   'P 1'
#
loop_
_entity.id
_entity.type
_entity.pdbx_description
1 polymer ?
#
loop_
_entity_poly.entity_id
_entity_poly.type
_entity_poly.pdbx_seq_one_letter_code
_entity_poly.pdbx_strand_id
1 'polypeptide(L)'
;MAKSNREKIGQGIMLFKSGLAPFVDRELQSHYGDDWKKQAAEMLRFDPGDEWDTWAYLAVMWDHWNNVFRNTLGPVERSMVQELRDVRNKWAHEKTFSADDTYRAMDSMERLLDAVSAGDVARAINEQKMEVMRLKLHEQTRHDAKRRAAIATEGNPASGLSPWRDIIEPHVDVASGNYQQAEFAADLHQVYTNRAADEYGDPVEFFRRTYLTQGLSDLLTNALKRLVHGSGDPVVALQTNFGGGKTHSMLALYHLFSGMPVAQLPHVDELVSTLEIEELPEVKRSVLVGQYLSPGEVHKMPDGTLVRTLWGEMAWQLAGKEGYELIRQSDETGTNPGRTLIELFKLAGPSLILIDEWVAYARQLYEKHELPAGSFDAQFTFAQALTEAASASDNIFVVVSIPSSDIEVGGMAGKEALNRMENVVARKEATWQPASSEEGFEIVRRRLFKPIASEDLFRNRDAVVRAFIENYRDGGKDFPTEASSADYEKRMKAAFPIHPDVFDRLYTEWSTLDRFQRTRGVLRLMAAVIHELWEQGDQNLMILPGMLPLHQPAVTKELIRYLEPSWPVIVEADVDGGESTPLAIDRENSNLGRFSATRRVARTVFLGTAPMRGAANRGKDIRQINLGCVQPGESTATFGDALRRLQNKAQYLHTDGERTYYDPAQNISRDAESRKDDFSADAVTEYIAKLIKKSETQTADFERVHPCPFSPSEVVDEPSARLVILPPNETHTSASSDSKAMMQAEQFLNSRGSSPRLYRNMLVFAAADQTRLGELEDAVRWCMAWDAIYAKREELDLNPSQVRTAESKKKEWDGVVGQRISETYCWLIVPTQLKSSEPVSYEAFRLRGSDSIADRSAKKLADQGALVTVYGSNLLRMVLDDIPLWRGNHVLIKQLCEDFAQYLYLPRLKNDRVLLASIQQGISMLTWAEDGFAYAQDFDVDHNRYVGLTAGRNTQVVADNTSLIVRADIAHAQLNATVTTDDRADTASGTGDRRIGESDLCDSLDTENMRVATSQSKPRRFYGTVTLDATRLGRDAGRISEEVISHLTGLQGAKAEVTLDIEVRIPDGVSENIVRTVTENCRTLKFNSNVFESE
;
A
#
# COMPACT_ATOMS: atom_id res chain seq x y z
N MET A 1 3.04 26.49 28.16
CA MET A 1 1.56 26.51 28.11
C MET A 1 1.15 27.88 27.58
N ALA A 2 0.15 27.95 26.70
CA ALA A 2 -0.39 29.24 26.25
C ALA A 2 -1.14 29.90 27.41
N LYS A 3 -0.87 31.18 27.70
CA LYS A 3 -1.54 31.92 28.77
C LYS A 3 -3.01 32.11 28.43
N SER A 4 -3.91 31.88 29.40
CA SER A 4 -5.34 32.13 29.20
C SER A 4 -5.64 33.63 29.00
N ASN A 5 -6.77 33.97 28.34
CA ASN A 5 -7.19 35.37 28.16
C ASN A 5 -7.31 36.12 29.50
N ARG A 6 -7.78 35.43 30.54
CA ARG A 6 -7.86 35.94 31.91
C ARG A 6 -6.49 36.22 32.52
N GLU A 7 -5.51 35.33 32.31
CA GLU A 7 -4.12 35.55 32.75
C GLU A 7 -3.47 36.73 32.01
N LYS A 8 -3.75 36.87 30.71
CA LYS A 8 -3.27 38.00 29.90
C LYS A 8 -3.82 39.33 30.42
N ILE A 9 -5.11 39.39 30.74
CA ILE A 9 -5.72 40.56 31.37
C ILE A 9 -5.13 40.82 32.76
N GLY A 10 -4.90 39.78 33.56
CA GLY A 10 -4.27 39.93 34.88
C GLY A 10 -2.88 40.54 34.80
N GLN A 11 -2.06 40.10 33.83
CA GLN A 11 -0.74 40.68 33.56
C GLN A 11 -0.85 42.12 33.04
N GLY A 12 -1.82 42.38 32.15
CA GLY A 12 -2.13 43.73 31.68
C GLY A 12 -2.51 44.68 32.81
N ILE A 13 -3.37 44.24 33.75
CA ILE A 13 -3.80 45.03 34.93
C ILE A 13 -2.61 45.37 35.84
N MET A 14 -1.69 44.43 36.05
CA MET A 14 -0.48 44.66 36.87
C MET A 14 0.47 45.66 36.22
N LEU A 15 0.72 45.53 34.91
CA LEU A 15 1.51 46.49 34.14
C LEU A 15 0.84 47.86 34.09
N PHE A 16 -0.46 47.88 33.86
CA PHE A 16 -1.24 49.12 33.82
C PHE A 16 -1.15 49.90 35.15
N LYS A 17 -1.19 49.21 36.30
CA LYS A 17 -0.97 49.84 37.62
C LYS A 17 0.39 50.53 37.71
N SER A 18 1.47 49.91 37.24
CA SER A 18 2.82 50.48 37.38
C SER A 18 3.01 51.75 36.54
N GLY A 19 2.31 51.87 35.41
CA GLY A 19 2.29 53.08 34.60
C GLY A 19 1.33 54.16 35.11
N LEU A 20 0.20 53.77 35.70
CA LEU A 20 -0.84 54.70 36.15
C LEU A 20 -0.52 55.36 37.50
N ALA A 21 0.03 54.59 38.45
CA ALA A 21 0.24 55.04 39.83
C ALA A 21 1.08 56.34 39.95
N PRO A 22 2.23 56.49 39.25
CA PRO A 22 3.05 57.69 39.38
C PRO A 22 2.35 58.97 38.93
N PHE A 23 1.47 58.87 37.93
CA PHE A 23 0.66 60.00 37.47
C PHE A 23 -0.39 60.38 38.51
N VAL A 24 -1.15 59.39 38.99
CA VAL A 24 -2.22 59.62 39.96
C VAL A 24 -1.69 60.23 41.27
N ASP A 25 -0.58 59.69 41.79
CA ASP A 25 0.07 60.17 43.00
C ASP A 25 0.54 61.62 42.84
N ARG A 26 1.15 61.95 41.70
CA ARG A 26 1.64 63.30 41.40
C ARG A 26 0.52 64.32 41.33
N GLU A 27 -0.57 64.03 40.62
CA GLU A 27 -1.68 64.98 40.47
C GLU A 27 -2.42 65.18 41.80
N LEU A 28 -2.59 64.13 42.60
CA LEU A 28 -3.20 64.22 43.93
C LEU A 28 -2.31 64.98 44.91
N GLN A 29 -1.00 64.70 44.93
CA GLN A 29 -0.05 65.42 45.77
C GLN A 29 0.03 66.91 45.38
N SER A 30 0.00 67.22 44.08
CA SER A 30 0.01 68.60 43.61
C SER A 30 -1.24 69.39 44.02
N HIS A 31 -2.40 68.72 44.16
CA HIS A 31 -3.66 69.37 44.52
C HIS A 31 -3.88 69.43 46.04
N TYR A 32 -3.55 68.36 46.79
CA TYR A 32 -3.88 68.20 48.21
C TYR A 32 -2.68 68.29 49.17
N GLY A 33 -1.45 68.42 48.67
CA GLY A 33 -0.24 68.54 49.50
C GLY A 33 0.18 67.23 50.16
N ASP A 34 0.89 67.29 51.29
CA ASP A 34 1.51 66.12 51.94
C ASP A 34 0.49 65.10 52.50
N ASP A 35 -0.75 65.53 52.78
CA ASP A 35 -1.85 64.68 53.28
C ASP A 35 -2.74 64.10 52.16
N TRP A 36 -2.29 64.13 50.91
CA TRP A 36 -3.12 63.76 49.75
C TRP A 36 -3.72 62.35 49.82
N LYS A 37 -2.99 61.37 50.39
CA LYS A 37 -3.48 59.98 50.52
C LYS A 37 -4.70 59.89 51.44
N LYS A 38 -4.71 60.64 52.54
CA LYS A 38 -5.81 60.66 53.50
C LYS A 38 -7.04 61.32 52.89
N GLN A 39 -6.86 62.44 52.21
CA GLN A 39 -7.95 63.19 51.58
C GLN A 39 -8.55 62.48 50.36
N ALA A 40 -7.73 61.79 49.57
CA ALA A 40 -8.20 60.99 48.44
C ALA A 40 -8.93 59.71 48.90
N ALA A 41 -8.53 59.13 50.05
CA ALA A 41 -9.19 57.96 50.61
C ALA A 41 -10.53 58.27 51.31
N GLU A 42 -10.77 59.51 51.77
CA GLU A 42 -12.04 59.91 52.42
C GLU A 42 -13.28 59.72 51.52
N MET A 43 -13.12 59.77 50.19
CA MET A 43 -14.22 59.52 49.25
C MET A 43 -14.38 58.04 48.87
N LEU A 44 -13.40 57.19 49.20
CA LEU A 44 -13.51 55.74 49.00
C LEU A 44 -14.37 55.12 50.11
N ARG A 45 -15.25 54.18 49.75
CA ARG A 45 -16.12 53.47 50.72
C ARG A 45 -15.36 52.46 51.60
N PHE A 46 -14.06 52.32 51.43
CA PHE A 46 -13.20 51.42 52.20
C PHE A 46 -11.79 52.01 52.32
N ASP A 47 -11.05 51.60 53.36
CA ASP A 47 -9.65 51.97 53.55
C ASP A 47 -8.75 51.07 52.68
N PRO A 48 -8.09 51.59 51.62
CA PRO A 48 -7.25 50.80 50.73
C PRO A 48 -5.89 50.39 51.35
N GLY A 49 -5.56 50.85 52.57
CA GLY A 49 -4.26 50.61 53.20
C GLY A 49 -3.10 51.38 52.54
N ASP A 50 -1.86 51.01 52.87
CA ASP A 50 -0.64 51.71 52.42
C ASP A 50 -0.28 51.42 50.95
N GLU A 51 -0.70 50.28 50.40
CA GLU A 51 -0.47 49.87 49.01
C GLU A 51 -1.77 49.80 48.20
N TRP A 52 -2.04 50.82 47.38
CA TRP A 52 -3.25 50.87 46.57
C TRP A 52 -3.21 49.88 45.41
N ASP A 53 -4.31 49.17 45.17
CA ASP A 53 -4.47 48.28 44.03
C ASP A 53 -5.00 49.02 42.78
N THR A 54 -5.04 48.35 41.62
CA THR A 54 -5.49 48.98 40.36
C THR A 54 -6.93 49.51 40.46
N TRP A 55 -7.79 48.87 41.27
CA TRP A 55 -9.15 49.35 41.49
C TRP A 55 -9.15 50.67 42.25
N ALA A 56 -8.35 50.79 43.31
CA ALA A 56 -8.27 52.00 44.14
C ALA A 56 -7.81 53.19 43.30
N TYR A 57 -6.78 53.02 42.46
CA TYR A 57 -6.35 54.07 41.53
C TYR A 57 -7.46 54.50 40.55
N LEU A 58 -8.15 53.54 39.93
CA LEU A 58 -9.23 53.85 38.99
C LEU A 58 -10.46 54.46 39.67
N ALA A 59 -10.76 54.06 40.92
CA ALA A 59 -11.85 54.61 41.70
C ALA A 59 -11.57 56.06 42.13
N VAL A 60 -10.37 56.34 42.64
CA VAL A 60 -9.95 57.71 43.00
C VAL A 60 -9.92 58.62 41.79
N MET A 61 -9.42 58.13 40.64
CA MET A 61 -9.48 58.89 39.39
C MET A 61 -10.92 59.25 39.00
N TRP A 62 -11.86 58.32 39.16
CA TRP A 62 -13.26 58.54 38.85
C TRP A 62 -13.93 59.55 39.81
N ASP A 63 -13.72 59.39 41.12
CA ASP A 63 -14.39 60.19 42.14
C ASP A 63 -13.82 61.62 42.21
N HIS A 64 -12.51 61.78 42.03
CA HIS A 64 -11.84 63.09 41.97
C HIS A 64 -11.71 63.64 40.54
N TRP A 65 -12.46 63.11 39.57
CA TRP A 65 -12.33 63.51 38.17
C TRP A 65 -12.51 65.02 37.97
N ASN A 66 -13.58 65.60 38.50
CA ASN A 66 -13.90 67.02 38.29
C ASN A 66 -12.94 67.97 39.03
N ASN A 67 -12.33 67.50 40.11
CA ASN A 67 -11.54 68.34 41.01
C ASN A 67 -10.05 68.30 40.64
N VAL A 68 -9.53 67.13 40.27
CA VAL A 68 -8.09 66.89 40.04
C VAL A 68 -7.83 66.57 38.58
N PHE A 69 -8.40 65.47 38.06
CA PHE A 69 -7.96 64.89 36.79
C PHE A 69 -8.49 65.58 35.53
N ARG A 70 -9.60 66.33 35.61
CA ARG A 70 -10.16 67.10 34.48
C ARG A 70 -9.23 68.21 33.97
N ASN A 71 -8.27 68.64 34.78
CA ASN A 71 -7.29 69.64 34.38
C ASN A 71 -6.28 69.08 33.36
N THR A 72 -6.07 67.77 33.38
CA THR A 72 -5.00 67.08 32.62
C THR A 72 -5.56 66.07 31.62
N LEU A 73 -6.74 65.47 31.88
CA LEU A 73 -7.39 64.44 31.07
C LEU A 73 -8.80 64.84 30.62
N GLY A 74 -9.23 64.37 29.44
CA GLY A 74 -10.50 64.73 28.81
C GLY A 74 -11.66 63.75 29.03
N PRO A 75 -12.85 64.02 28.46
CA PRO A 75 -14.03 63.15 28.61
C PRO A 75 -13.85 61.73 28.05
N VAL A 76 -12.94 61.54 27.08
CA VAL A 76 -12.64 60.24 26.47
C VAL A 76 -11.91 59.35 27.46
N GLU A 77 -10.88 59.87 28.12
CA GLU A 77 -10.10 59.17 29.14
C GLU A 77 -10.97 58.82 30.35
N ARG A 78 -11.92 59.70 30.71
CA ARG A 78 -12.93 59.40 31.74
C ARG A 78 -13.73 58.14 31.42
N SER A 79 -14.12 57.98 30.15
CA SER A 79 -14.90 56.83 29.70
C SER A 79 -14.06 55.54 29.75
N MET A 80 -12.77 55.63 29.39
CA MET A 80 -11.82 54.52 29.51
C MET A 80 -11.59 54.09 30.96
N VAL A 81 -11.50 55.05 31.90
CA VAL A 81 -11.41 54.75 33.33
C VAL A 81 -12.61 53.92 33.79
N GLN A 82 -13.83 54.26 33.36
CA GLN A 82 -15.02 53.46 33.69
C GLN A 82 -14.98 52.06 33.07
N GLU A 83 -14.62 51.95 31.79
CA GLU A 83 -14.48 50.66 31.08
C GLU A 83 -13.47 49.75 31.80
N LEU A 84 -12.31 50.28 32.20
CA LEU A 84 -11.26 49.53 32.89
C LEU A 84 -11.64 49.12 34.32
N ARG A 85 -12.48 49.90 35.01
CA ARG A 85 -13.07 49.48 36.29
C ARG A 85 -13.93 48.24 36.10
N ASP A 86 -14.76 48.22 35.07
CA ASP A 86 -15.63 47.07 34.76
C ASP A 86 -14.80 45.85 34.35
N VAL A 87 -13.75 46.03 33.54
CA VAL A 87 -12.81 44.95 33.17
C VAL A 87 -12.13 44.37 34.42
N ARG A 88 -11.58 45.22 35.30
CA ARG A 88 -10.94 44.75 36.55
C ARG A 88 -11.95 44.01 37.43
N ASN A 89 -13.18 44.51 37.57
CA ASN A 89 -14.22 43.85 38.36
C ASN A 89 -14.60 42.48 37.80
N LYS A 90 -14.78 42.36 36.47
CA LYS A 90 -15.01 41.07 35.81
C LYS A 90 -13.86 40.10 36.05
N TRP A 91 -12.61 40.58 36.00
CA TRP A 91 -11.44 39.78 36.29
C TRP A 91 -11.40 39.32 37.77
N ALA A 92 -11.73 40.19 38.72
CA ALA A 92 -11.78 39.81 40.14
C ALA A 92 -12.85 38.74 40.45
N HIS A 93 -14.00 38.75 39.74
CA HIS A 93 -15.11 37.80 39.94
C HIS A 93 -15.04 36.54 39.07
N GLU A 94 -13.85 36.10 38.67
CA GLU A 94 -13.66 34.83 37.94
C GLU A 94 -14.41 34.70 36.60
N LYS A 95 -14.84 35.82 36.00
CA LYS A 95 -15.53 35.81 34.71
C LYS A 95 -14.56 35.52 33.55
N THR A 96 -15.09 34.89 32.51
CA THR A 96 -14.39 34.58 31.26
C THR A 96 -14.28 35.81 30.36
N PHE A 97 -13.22 35.86 29.55
CA PHE A 97 -12.98 36.94 28.57
C PHE A 97 -12.77 36.34 27.17
N SER A 98 -13.48 36.88 26.18
CA SER A 98 -13.24 36.56 24.78
C SER A 98 -11.93 37.21 24.30
N ALA A 99 -11.41 36.76 23.15
CA ALA A 99 -10.24 37.40 22.52
C ALA A 99 -10.53 38.88 22.17
N ASP A 100 -11.77 39.20 21.82
CA ASP A 100 -12.21 40.56 21.51
C ASP A 100 -12.28 41.45 22.75
N ASP A 101 -12.84 40.93 23.84
CA ASP A 101 -12.85 41.64 25.12
C ASP A 101 -11.42 41.88 25.64
N THR A 102 -10.54 40.89 25.46
CA THR A 102 -9.13 40.97 25.87
C THR A 102 -8.37 42.03 25.07
N TYR A 103 -8.55 42.03 23.74
CA TYR A 103 -7.95 43.03 22.87
C TYR A 103 -8.46 44.44 23.21
N ARG A 104 -9.78 44.59 23.41
CA ARG A 104 -10.41 45.87 23.76
C ARG A 104 -9.95 46.41 25.11
N ALA A 105 -9.80 45.53 26.11
CA ALA A 105 -9.25 45.89 27.41
C ALA A 105 -7.81 46.40 27.31
N MET A 106 -6.95 45.70 26.56
CA MET A 106 -5.56 46.13 26.35
C MET A 106 -5.45 47.44 25.56
N ASP A 107 -6.30 47.65 24.54
CA ASP A 107 -6.35 48.91 23.80
C ASP A 107 -6.74 50.10 24.70
N SER A 108 -7.72 49.89 25.59
CA SER A 108 -8.16 50.92 26.54
C SER A 108 -7.08 51.23 27.60
N MET A 109 -6.34 50.22 28.05
CA MET A 109 -5.20 50.40 28.96
C MET A 109 -4.07 51.19 28.29
N GLU A 110 -3.69 50.83 27.06
CA GLU A 110 -2.64 51.53 26.29
C GLU A 110 -2.98 52.99 26.07
N ARG A 111 -4.19 53.29 25.55
CA ARG A 111 -4.61 54.67 25.26
C ARG A 111 -4.63 55.54 26.51
N LEU A 112 -5.05 55.00 27.64
CA LEU A 112 -5.05 55.73 28.90
C LEU A 112 -3.62 55.93 29.44
N LEU A 113 -2.72 54.96 29.26
CA LEU A 113 -1.30 55.11 29.61
C LEU A 113 -0.59 56.15 28.74
N ASP A 114 -0.89 56.20 27.44
CA ASP A 114 -0.39 57.23 26.54
C ASP A 114 -0.87 58.62 26.97
N ALA A 115 -2.15 58.75 27.35
CA ALA A 115 -2.71 60.01 27.83
C ALA A 115 -2.03 60.53 29.11
N VAL A 116 -1.53 59.64 29.98
CA VAL A 116 -0.76 60.00 31.19
C VAL A 116 0.75 60.03 30.97
N SER A 117 1.22 59.93 29.72
CA SER A 117 2.64 59.94 29.33
C SER A 117 3.48 58.78 29.90
N ALA A 118 2.86 57.62 30.15
CA ALA A 118 3.52 56.39 30.62
C ALA A 118 3.99 55.50 29.45
N GLY A 119 4.75 56.08 28.51
CA GLY A 119 5.02 55.49 27.18
C GLY A 119 5.75 54.15 27.18
N ASP A 120 6.64 53.88 28.15
CA ASP A 120 7.33 52.59 28.23
C ASP A 120 6.42 51.44 28.66
N VAL A 121 5.47 51.72 29.55
CA VAL A 121 4.46 50.75 29.99
C VAL A 121 3.37 50.59 28.92
N ALA A 122 2.97 51.68 28.25
CA ALA A 122 2.04 51.63 27.13
C ALA A 122 2.56 50.73 26.01
N ARG A 123 3.86 50.82 25.68
CA ARG A 123 4.51 49.94 24.69
C ARG A 123 4.44 48.47 25.08
N ALA A 124 4.67 48.13 26.35
CA ALA A 124 4.57 46.75 26.84
C ALA A 124 3.13 46.20 26.76
N ILE A 125 2.12 47.03 27.02
CA ILE A 125 0.71 46.64 26.83
C ILE A 125 0.37 46.48 25.34
N ASN A 126 0.91 47.34 24.46
CA ASN A 126 0.73 47.20 23.02
C ASN A 126 1.33 45.88 22.49
N GLU A 127 2.51 45.47 22.96
CA GLU A 127 3.09 44.17 22.60
C GLU A 127 2.15 43.00 22.96
N GLN A 128 1.55 43.03 24.16
CA GLN A 128 0.54 42.03 24.56
C GLN A 128 -0.73 42.12 23.69
N LYS A 129 -1.19 43.33 23.36
CA LYS A 129 -2.34 43.58 22.47
C LYS A 129 -2.11 42.98 21.08
N MET A 130 -0.93 43.19 20.50
CA MET A 130 -0.55 42.67 19.19
C MET A 130 -0.40 41.15 19.20
N GLU A 131 0.05 40.55 20.30
CA GLU A 131 0.06 39.09 20.48
C GLU A 131 -1.36 38.50 20.45
N VAL A 132 -2.31 39.11 21.17
CA VAL A 132 -3.72 38.71 21.15
C VAL A 132 -4.32 38.84 19.75
N MET A 133 -4.00 39.91 19.02
CA MET A 133 -4.46 40.11 17.64
C MET A 133 -3.91 39.05 16.67
N ARG A 134 -2.63 38.68 16.80
CA ARG A 134 -2.03 37.61 15.98
C ARG A 134 -2.69 36.26 16.24
N LEU A 135 -2.96 35.94 17.51
CA LEU A 135 -3.66 34.69 17.86
C LEU A 135 -5.07 34.66 17.27
N LYS A 136 -5.82 35.76 17.36
CA LYS A 136 -7.14 35.89 16.74
C LYS A 136 -7.10 35.68 15.23
N LEU A 137 -6.15 36.31 14.53
CA LEU A 137 -6.00 36.15 13.08
C LEU A 137 -5.63 34.71 12.69
N HIS A 138 -4.78 34.05 13.48
CA HIS A 138 -4.46 32.63 13.29
C HIS A 138 -5.67 31.74 13.51
N GLU A 139 -6.48 31.99 14.54
CA GLU A 139 -7.73 31.27 14.79
C GLU A 139 -8.75 31.47 13.67
N GLN A 140 -8.94 32.71 13.18
CA GLN A 140 -9.81 33.01 12.03
C GLN A 140 -9.32 32.33 10.75
N THR A 141 -8.02 32.38 10.47
CA THR A 141 -7.45 31.70 9.28
C THR A 141 -7.66 30.19 9.36
N ARG A 142 -7.51 29.60 10.56
CA ARG A 142 -7.78 28.19 10.80
C ARG A 142 -9.26 27.85 10.64
N HIS A 143 -10.15 28.71 11.12
CA HIS A 143 -11.61 28.54 10.97
C HIS A 143 -12.04 28.66 9.49
N ASP A 144 -11.47 29.60 8.75
CA ASP A 144 -11.72 29.75 7.30
C ASP A 144 -11.15 28.57 6.50
N ALA A 145 -9.97 28.06 6.87
CA ALA A 145 -9.41 26.84 6.29
C ALA A 145 -10.28 25.62 6.58
N LYS A 146 -10.78 25.47 7.82
CA LYS A 146 -11.76 24.44 8.22
C LYS A 146 -13.02 24.53 7.36
N ARG A 147 -13.58 25.74 7.18
CA ARG A 147 -14.80 25.96 6.39
C ARG A 147 -14.62 25.64 4.90
N ARG A 148 -13.46 25.97 4.32
CA ARG A 148 -13.15 25.62 2.92
C ARG A 148 -12.97 24.10 2.73
N ALA A 149 -12.34 23.41 3.69
CA ALA A 149 -12.20 21.95 3.66
C ALA A 149 -13.54 21.21 3.82
N ALA A 150 -14.50 21.83 4.52
CA ALA A 150 -15.87 21.35 4.71
C ALA A 150 -16.71 21.46 3.43
N ILE A 151 -16.77 22.67 2.82
CA ILE A 151 -17.48 22.93 1.56
C ILE A 151 -17.05 21.96 0.45
N ALA A 152 -15.77 21.57 0.44
CA ALA A 152 -15.28 20.61 -0.54
C ALA A 152 -16.01 19.26 -0.46
N THR A 153 -16.46 18.80 0.72
CA THR A 153 -17.10 17.48 0.89
C THR A 153 -18.62 17.49 0.77
N GLU A 154 -19.24 18.66 0.64
CA GLU A 154 -20.70 18.79 0.50
C GLU A 154 -21.13 18.35 -0.91
N GLY A 155 -22.13 17.45 -0.96
CA GLY A 155 -22.69 16.98 -2.22
C GLY A 155 -23.64 18.01 -2.81
N ASN A 156 -24.20 17.70 -3.97
CA ASN A 156 -25.34 18.43 -4.50
C ASN A 156 -26.54 17.47 -4.46
N PRO A 157 -27.19 17.31 -3.30
CA PRO A 157 -28.24 16.31 -3.12
C PRO A 157 -29.41 16.59 -4.06
N ALA A 158 -30.21 15.56 -4.34
CA ALA A 158 -31.38 15.68 -5.20
C ALA A 158 -32.26 16.88 -4.79
N SER A 159 -32.58 17.73 -5.78
CA SER A 159 -33.33 18.96 -5.55
C SER A 159 -34.69 18.69 -4.91
N GLY A 160 -34.98 19.37 -3.80
CA GLY A 160 -36.27 19.27 -3.09
C GLY A 160 -36.26 18.38 -1.84
N LEU A 161 -35.13 17.73 -1.52
CA LEU A 161 -34.94 17.02 -0.24
C LEU A 161 -34.24 17.91 0.79
N SER A 162 -34.68 17.82 2.05
CA SER A 162 -34.07 18.58 3.15
C SER A 162 -32.80 17.89 3.68
N PRO A 163 -31.72 18.65 3.94
CA PRO A 163 -30.56 18.16 4.68
C PRO A 163 -30.95 17.62 6.05
N TRP A 164 -30.17 16.69 6.60
CA TRP A 164 -30.49 16.12 7.92
C TRP A 164 -30.52 17.16 9.04
N ARG A 165 -29.67 18.18 8.92
CA ARG A 165 -29.54 19.29 9.88
C ARG A 165 -30.84 20.10 10.04
N ASP A 166 -31.63 20.19 8.97
CA ASP A 166 -32.93 20.89 8.99
C ASP A 166 -34.06 20.00 9.55
N ILE A 167 -33.81 18.70 9.73
CA ILE A 167 -34.80 17.71 10.17
C ILE A 167 -34.64 17.37 11.66
N ILE A 168 -33.41 17.26 12.15
CA ILE A 168 -33.14 16.83 13.53
C ILE A 168 -31.97 17.60 14.14
N GLU A 169 -32.16 18.04 15.39
CA GLU A 169 -31.17 18.81 16.13
C GLU A 169 -30.37 17.94 17.11
N PRO A 170 -29.03 18.08 17.18
CA PRO A 170 -28.26 17.51 18.26
C PRO A 170 -28.60 18.15 19.62
N HIS A 171 -28.32 17.44 20.71
CA HIS A 171 -28.40 18.04 22.06
C HIS A 171 -27.38 19.17 22.22
N VAL A 172 -27.60 20.07 23.19
CA VAL A 172 -26.82 21.31 23.34
C VAL A 172 -25.36 21.05 23.67
N ASP A 173 -25.08 20.04 24.48
CA ASP A 173 -23.74 19.53 24.83
C ASP A 173 -22.98 19.02 23.59
N VAL A 174 -23.64 18.25 22.72
CA VAL A 174 -23.06 17.78 21.46
C VAL A 174 -22.87 18.94 20.47
N ALA A 175 -23.88 19.79 20.30
CA ALA A 175 -23.85 20.92 19.38
C ALA A 175 -22.75 21.92 19.74
N SER A 176 -22.54 22.18 21.03
CA SER A 176 -21.53 23.14 21.54
C SER A 176 -20.12 22.57 21.63
N GLY A 177 -19.93 21.26 21.43
CA GLY A 177 -18.62 20.61 21.54
C GLY A 177 -18.13 20.44 22.99
N ASN A 178 -18.97 20.78 23.97
CA ASN A 178 -18.67 20.69 25.40
C ASN A 178 -19.00 19.31 26.00
N TYR A 179 -19.07 18.26 25.18
CA TYR A 179 -19.31 16.91 25.66
C TYR A 179 -18.06 16.38 26.38
N GLN A 180 -18.13 16.19 27.70
CA GLN A 180 -16.99 15.69 28.47
C GLN A 180 -16.91 14.16 28.38
N GLN A 181 -15.69 13.61 28.35
CA GLN A 181 -15.51 12.15 28.32
C GLN A 181 -16.14 11.44 29.53
N ALA A 182 -16.31 12.14 30.65
CA ALA A 182 -16.95 11.66 31.87
C ALA A 182 -18.48 11.59 31.75
N GLU A 183 -19.12 12.45 30.97
CA GLU A 183 -20.59 12.50 30.80
C GLU A 183 -21.13 11.25 30.08
N PHE A 184 -20.33 10.52 29.30
CA PHE A 184 -20.78 9.23 28.72
C PHE A 184 -20.53 8.01 29.63
N ALA A 185 -19.96 8.22 30.81
CA ALA A 185 -19.78 7.17 31.82
C ALA A 185 -20.85 7.33 32.91
N ALA A 186 -21.81 6.41 32.92
CA ALA A 186 -22.73 6.27 34.04
C ALA A 186 -21.94 5.91 35.31
N ASP A 187 -22.18 6.62 36.40
CA ASP A 187 -21.57 6.36 37.71
C ASP A 187 -22.69 6.26 38.76
N LEU A 188 -22.94 5.03 39.21
CA LEU A 188 -23.99 4.75 40.19
C LEU A 188 -23.75 5.44 41.53
N HIS A 189 -22.49 5.61 41.94
CA HIS A 189 -22.16 6.28 43.20
C HIS A 189 -22.46 7.79 43.12
N GLN A 190 -22.18 8.44 41.99
CA GLN A 190 -22.51 9.86 41.82
C GLN A 190 -24.02 10.10 41.84
N VAL A 191 -24.82 9.21 41.24
CA VAL A 191 -26.28 9.31 41.29
C VAL A 191 -26.79 9.07 42.71
N TYR A 192 -26.31 8.01 43.38
CA TYR A 192 -26.66 7.72 44.77
C TYR A 192 -26.33 8.86 45.74
N THR A 193 -25.22 9.58 45.50
CA THR A 193 -24.78 10.71 46.34
C THR A 193 -25.32 12.08 45.91
N ASN A 194 -26.23 12.13 44.92
CA ASN A 194 -26.80 13.36 44.34
C ASN A 194 -25.73 14.34 43.82
N ARG A 195 -24.68 13.82 43.18
CA ARG A 195 -23.58 14.59 42.55
C ARG A 195 -23.51 14.42 41.03
N ALA A 196 -24.30 13.51 40.47
CA ALA A 196 -24.35 13.28 39.03
C ALA A 196 -24.97 14.47 38.28
N ALA A 197 -24.60 14.63 37.01
CA ALA A 197 -25.27 15.56 36.11
C ALA A 197 -26.74 15.18 35.91
N ASP A 198 -27.59 16.17 35.61
CA ASP A 198 -29.05 15.99 35.49
C ASP A 198 -29.46 14.84 34.56
N GLU A 199 -28.70 14.58 33.50
CA GLU A 199 -28.98 13.49 32.54
C GLU A 199 -28.89 12.06 33.13
N TYR A 200 -28.18 11.87 34.25
CA TYR A 200 -28.20 10.61 35.01
C TYR A 200 -28.79 10.76 36.40
N GLY A 201 -28.81 11.97 36.97
CA GLY A 201 -29.34 12.24 38.30
C GLY A 201 -30.87 12.35 38.32
N ASP A 202 -31.46 12.97 37.29
CA ASP A 202 -32.91 13.15 37.19
C ASP A 202 -33.56 11.93 36.51
N PRO A 203 -34.55 11.28 37.16
CA PRO A 203 -35.20 10.09 36.59
C PRO A 203 -35.90 10.35 35.25
N VAL A 204 -36.53 11.52 35.05
CA VAL A 204 -37.27 11.85 33.82
C VAL A 204 -36.30 12.03 32.65
N GLU A 205 -35.26 12.84 32.83
CA GLU A 205 -34.22 13.05 31.82
C GLU A 205 -33.47 11.76 31.50
N PHE A 206 -33.20 10.92 32.50
CA PHE A 206 -32.57 9.61 32.31
C PHE A 206 -33.41 8.72 31.39
N PHE A 207 -34.70 8.49 31.68
CA PHE A 207 -35.55 7.64 30.84
C PHE A 207 -35.87 8.28 29.48
N ARG A 208 -35.90 9.61 29.38
CA ARG A 208 -36.05 10.32 28.09
C ARG A 208 -34.88 10.05 27.14
N ARG A 209 -33.65 10.01 27.65
CA ARG A 209 -32.43 9.74 26.88
C ARG A 209 -32.13 8.26 26.72
N THR A 210 -32.78 7.41 27.51
CA THR A 210 -32.60 5.96 27.50
C THR A 210 -33.50 5.31 26.44
N TYR A 211 -32.94 4.36 25.69
CA TYR A 211 -33.72 3.43 24.88
C TYR A 211 -33.91 2.15 25.67
N LEU A 212 -35.15 1.73 25.88
CA LEU A 212 -35.46 0.47 26.56
C LEU A 212 -35.21 -0.67 25.58
N THR A 213 -34.00 -1.22 25.64
CA THR A 213 -33.65 -2.45 24.90
C THR A 213 -34.46 -3.62 25.44
N GLN A 214 -34.56 -4.71 24.69
CA GLN A 214 -35.24 -5.92 25.14
C GLN A 214 -34.64 -6.40 26.47
N GLY A 215 -33.31 -6.51 26.56
CA GLY A 215 -32.64 -6.94 27.78
C GLY A 215 -32.84 -6.00 28.98
N LEU A 216 -32.93 -4.68 28.76
CA LEU A 216 -33.26 -3.74 29.84
C LEU A 216 -34.74 -3.85 30.25
N SER A 217 -35.64 -4.00 29.29
CA SER A 217 -37.07 -4.20 29.52
C SER A 217 -37.34 -5.47 30.30
N ASP A 218 -36.65 -6.56 29.97
CA ASP A 218 -36.72 -7.85 30.68
C ASP A 218 -36.21 -7.72 32.12
N LEU A 219 -35.10 -6.97 32.33
CA LEU A 219 -34.56 -6.69 33.65
C LEU A 219 -35.53 -5.88 34.52
N LEU A 220 -36.09 -4.79 33.98
CA LEU A 220 -37.07 -3.97 34.67
C LEU A 220 -38.35 -4.76 34.97
N THR A 221 -38.80 -5.59 34.02
CA THR A 221 -39.95 -6.49 34.17
C THR A 221 -39.71 -7.50 35.29
N ASN A 222 -38.52 -8.12 35.35
CA ASN A 222 -38.19 -9.05 36.41
C ASN A 222 -38.15 -8.36 37.78
N ALA A 223 -37.57 -7.16 37.86
CA ALA A 223 -37.55 -6.38 39.09
C ALA A 223 -38.95 -6.03 39.59
N LEU A 224 -39.85 -5.60 38.69
CA LEU A 224 -41.25 -5.32 38.99
C LEU A 224 -41.97 -6.59 39.49
N LYS A 225 -41.84 -7.71 38.78
CA LYS A 225 -42.44 -8.99 39.22
C LYS A 225 -41.94 -9.41 40.60
N ARG A 226 -40.64 -9.25 40.86
CA ARG A 226 -40.01 -9.69 42.11
C ARG A 226 -40.42 -8.82 43.29
N LEU A 227 -40.36 -7.50 43.12
CA LEU A 227 -40.61 -6.56 44.21
C LEU A 227 -42.10 -6.32 44.49
N VAL A 228 -42.97 -6.51 43.49
CA VAL A 228 -44.42 -6.30 43.64
C VAL A 228 -45.17 -7.61 43.92
N HIS A 229 -44.89 -8.67 43.17
CA HIS A 229 -45.66 -9.93 43.23
C HIS A 229 -44.91 -11.07 43.94
N GLY A 230 -43.68 -10.85 44.39
CA GLY A 230 -42.84 -11.91 44.97
C GLY A 230 -42.39 -12.98 43.95
N SER A 231 -42.63 -12.75 42.66
CA SER A 231 -42.42 -13.72 41.58
C SER A 231 -41.30 -13.27 40.65
N GLY A 232 -40.55 -14.18 40.02
CA GLY A 232 -39.39 -13.83 39.20
C GLY A 232 -38.06 -14.04 39.93
N ASP A 233 -36.97 -13.81 39.21
CA ASP A 233 -35.64 -14.23 39.66
C ASP A 233 -35.09 -13.28 40.73
N PRO A 234 -34.66 -13.80 41.89
CA PRO A 234 -34.22 -12.99 43.03
C PRO A 234 -32.84 -12.32 42.82
N VAL A 235 -32.02 -12.89 41.94
CA VAL A 235 -30.64 -12.48 41.71
C VAL A 235 -30.38 -12.42 40.22
N VAL A 236 -29.86 -11.29 39.74
CA VAL A 236 -29.41 -11.11 38.36
C VAL A 236 -27.96 -10.63 38.34
N ALA A 237 -27.10 -11.36 37.62
CA ALA A 237 -25.77 -10.89 37.30
C ALA A 237 -25.79 -10.14 35.97
N LEU A 238 -25.36 -8.89 36.00
CA LEU A 238 -25.10 -8.11 34.80
C LEU A 238 -23.69 -8.44 34.31
N GLN A 239 -23.64 -9.34 33.35
CA GLN A 239 -22.46 -9.58 32.54
C GLN A 239 -22.64 -8.86 31.22
N THR A 240 -21.77 -7.90 30.93
CA THR A 240 -21.70 -7.29 29.60
C THR A 240 -20.38 -7.66 28.98
N ASN A 241 -20.41 -8.36 27.85
CA ASN A 241 -19.23 -8.56 27.00
C ASN A 241 -18.61 -7.23 26.51
N PHE A 242 -19.36 -6.13 26.63
CA PHE A 242 -19.09 -4.85 25.98
C PHE A 242 -19.39 -3.70 26.95
N GLY A 243 -18.36 -2.91 27.26
CA GLY A 243 -18.46 -1.81 28.21
C GLY A 243 -19.60 -0.83 27.90
N GLY A 244 -20.34 -0.46 28.95
CA GLY A 244 -21.32 0.64 28.94
C GLY A 244 -22.76 0.29 29.35
N GLY A 245 -23.09 -0.98 29.63
CA GLY A 245 -24.46 -1.40 29.98
C GLY A 245 -24.74 -1.65 31.47
N LYS A 246 -23.77 -2.19 32.24
CA LYS A 246 -23.99 -2.68 33.63
C LYS A 246 -24.49 -1.58 34.57
N THR A 247 -23.69 -0.52 34.73
CA THR A 247 -24.02 0.62 35.59
C THR A 247 -25.25 1.37 35.09
N HIS A 248 -25.46 1.46 33.77
CA HIS A 248 -26.66 2.10 33.20
C HIS A 248 -27.94 1.32 33.50
N SER A 249 -27.93 -0.01 33.38
CA SER A 249 -29.04 -0.87 33.78
C SER A 249 -29.34 -0.78 35.28
N MET A 250 -28.29 -0.70 36.12
CA MET A 250 -28.46 -0.46 37.56
C MET A 250 -29.08 0.91 37.85
N LEU A 251 -28.71 1.96 37.11
CA LEU A 251 -29.34 3.28 37.22
C LEU A 251 -30.81 3.26 36.83
N ALA A 252 -31.18 2.53 35.77
CA ALA A 252 -32.58 2.38 35.38
C ALA A 252 -33.41 1.75 36.52
N LEU A 253 -32.88 0.71 37.17
CA LEU A 253 -33.51 0.11 38.35
C LEU A 253 -33.56 1.07 39.54
N TYR A 254 -32.47 1.80 39.80
CA TYR A 254 -32.41 2.79 40.87
C TYR A 254 -33.47 3.89 40.71
N HIS A 255 -33.66 4.37 39.48
CA HIS A 255 -34.61 5.42 39.12
C HIS A 255 -36.05 4.94 39.07
N LEU A 256 -36.30 3.71 38.60
CA LEU A 256 -37.62 3.09 38.61
C LEU A 256 -38.24 3.09 40.02
N PHE A 257 -37.41 2.84 41.03
CA PHE A 257 -37.82 2.83 42.44
C PHE A 257 -37.42 4.10 43.21
N SER A 258 -37.31 5.24 42.51
CA SER A 258 -36.99 6.54 43.13
C SER A 258 -38.13 7.18 43.91
N GLY A 259 -39.36 6.68 43.74
CA GLY A 259 -40.58 7.28 44.26
C GLY A 259 -41.25 8.27 43.29
N MET A 260 -40.68 8.45 42.08
CA MET A 260 -41.32 9.24 41.03
C MET A 260 -42.54 8.51 40.44
N PRO A 261 -43.65 9.20 40.14
CA PRO A 261 -44.79 8.57 39.49
C PRO A 261 -44.43 7.97 38.14
N VAL A 262 -44.81 6.71 37.89
CA VAL A 262 -44.51 5.98 36.65
C VAL A 262 -44.98 6.75 35.40
N ALA A 263 -46.11 7.47 35.49
CA ALA A 263 -46.64 8.28 34.38
C ALA A 263 -45.70 9.42 33.92
N GLN A 264 -44.72 9.80 34.74
CA GLN A 264 -43.70 10.80 34.37
C GLN A 264 -42.44 10.17 33.78
N LEU A 265 -42.28 8.85 33.88
CA LEU A 265 -41.14 8.10 33.36
C LEU A 265 -41.47 7.60 31.95
N PRO A 266 -40.87 8.18 30.89
CA PRO A 266 -41.19 7.77 29.51
C PRO A 266 -40.94 6.28 29.27
N HIS A 267 -41.87 5.60 28.59
CA HIS A 267 -41.79 4.20 28.18
C HIS A 267 -41.83 3.15 29.31
N VAL A 268 -41.90 3.57 30.57
CA VAL A 268 -42.06 2.66 31.73
C VAL A 268 -43.52 2.35 31.99
N ASP A 269 -44.42 3.26 31.62
CA ASP A 269 -45.88 3.13 31.69
C ASP A 269 -46.41 1.92 30.91
N GLU A 270 -45.87 1.65 29.72
CA GLU A 270 -46.21 0.45 28.93
C GLU A 270 -45.81 -0.86 29.65
N LEU A 271 -44.66 -0.88 30.33
CA LEU A 271 -44.22 -2.05 31.09
C LEU A 271 -45.09 -2.31 32.32
N VAL A 272 -45.41 -1.26 33.07
CA VAL A 272 -46.22 -1.34 34.29
C VAL A 272 -47.67 -1.72 33.98
N SER A 273 -48.24 -1.17 32.90
CA SER A 273 -49.60 -1.53 32.45
C SER A 273 -49.70 -2.97 31.96
N THR A 274 -48.67 -3.49 31.27
CA THR A 274 -48.62 -4.89 30.82
C THR A 274 -48.59 -5.88 31.99
N LEU A 275 -48.05 -5.47 33.14
CA LEU A 275 -47.96 -6.28 34.36
C LEU A 275 -49.16 -6.10 35.30
N GLU A 276 -50.15 -5.29 34.93
CA GLU A 276 -51.34 -4.99 35.76
C GLU A 276 -50.99 -4.43 37.15
N ILE A 277 -49.91 -3.63 37.24
CA ILE A 277 -49.46 -3.00 38.49
C ILE A 277 -50.10 -1.61 38.62
N GLU A 278 -50.95 -1.42 39.62
CA GLU A 278 -51.62 -0.12 39.87
C GLU A 278 -50.72 0.89 40.60
N GLU A 279 -49.95 0.43 41.60
CA GLU A 279 -49.08 1.27 42.41
C GLU A 279 -47.78 0.53 42.76
N LEU A 280 -46.64 1.23 42.68
CA LEU A 280 -45.35 0.66 43.06
C LEU A 280 -45.17 0.73 44.59
N PRO A 281 -44.72 -0.36 45.24
CA PRO A 281 -44.44 -0.33 46.67
C PRO A 281 -43.25 0.59 46.97
N GLU A 282 -43.18 1.08 48.20
CA GLU A 282 -41.97 1.75 48.68
C GLU A 282 -40.83 0.73 48.78
N VAL A 283 -39.83 0.85 47.91
CA VAL A 283 -38.68 -0.06 47.86
C VAL A 283 -37.46 0.62 48.49
N LYS A 284 -36.85 -0.04 49.48
CA LYS A 284 -35.56 0.38 50.05
C LYS A 284 -34.44 0.04 49.07
N ARG A 285 -33.52 0.97 48.84
CA ARG A 285 -32.45 0.83 47.85
C ARG A 285 -31.11 0.83 48.57
N SER A 286 -30.33 -0.23 48.40
CA SER A 286 -28.92 -0.28 48.81
C SER A 286 -28.03 -0.26 47.57
N VAL A 287 -27.03 0.61 47.59
CA VAL A 287 -26.05 0.83 46.52
C VAL A 287 -24.66 0.61 47.09
N LEU A 288 -23.98 -0.43 46.61
CA LEU A 288 -22.62 -0.78 46.99
C LEU A 288 -21.73 -0.68 45.75
N VAL A 289 -20.80 0.27 45.72
CA VAL A 289 -19.88 0.45 44.58
C VAL A 289 -18.45 0.13 45.00
N GLY A 290 -17.92 -0.99 44.50
CA GLY A 290 -16.66 -1.57 44.95
C GLY A 290 -15.41 -0.73 44.68
N GLN A 291 -15.48 0.24 43.76
CA GLN A 291 -14.40 1.20 43.51
C GLN A 291 -14.34 2.34 44.53
N TYR A 292 -15.46 2.68 45.17
CA TYR A 292 -15.56 3.77 46.13
C TYR A 292 -15.42 3.30 47.57
N LEU A 293 -15.82 2.06 47.87
CA LEU A 293 -15.70 1.48 49.20
C LEU A 293 -14.27 0.97 49.43
N SER A 294 -13.58 1.56 50.40
CA SER A 294 -12.23 1.14 50.81
C SER A 294 -12.30 0.03 51.85
N PRO A 295 -11.72 -1.17 51.61
CA PRO A 295 -11.73 -2.25 52.59
C PRO A 295 -10.88 -1.96 53.85
N GLY A 296 -10.04 -0.92 53.82
CA GLY A 296 -9.16 -0.52 54.91
C GLY A 296 -9.71 0.59 55.81
N GLU A 297 -10.83 1.21 55.43
CA GLU A 297 -11.39 2.36 56.11
C GLU A 297 -12.65 1.98 56.90
N VAL A 298 -12.84 2.60 58.07
CA VAL A 298 -14.09 2.49 58.83
C VAL A 298 -14.94 3.71 58.49
N HIS A 299 -16.04 3.49 57.77
CA HIS A 299 -16.92 4.56 57.35
C HIS A 299 -17.83 4.99 58.50
N LYS A 300 -17.80 6.28 58.83
CA LYS A 300 -18.69 6.88 59.82
C LYS A 300 -19.93 7.44 59.13
N MET A 301 -21.08 6.83 59.40
CA MET A 301 -22.36 7.26 58.87
C MET A 301 -22.88 8.55 59.53
N PRO A 302 -23.81 9.29 58.90
CA PRO A 302 -24.36 10.54 59.45
C PRO A 302 -24.97 10.41 60.85
N ASP A 303 -25.49 9.23 61.20
CA ASP A 303 -26.07 8.91 62.51
C ASP A 303 -25.03 8.48 63.57
N GLY A 304 -23.74 8.47 63.20
CA GLY A 304 -22.62 8.07 64.04
C GLY A 304 -22.28 6.58 64.02
N THR A 305 -23.00 5.76 63.24
CA THR A 305 -22.72 4.32 63.08
C THR A 305 -21.37 4.12 62.39
N LEU A 306 -20.56 3.18 62.88
CA LEU A 306 -19.24 2.85 62.33
C LEU A 306 -19.31 1.55 61.55
N VAL A 307 -19.25 1.64 60.23
CA VAL A 307 -19.39 0.52 59.30
C VAL A 307 -18.01 0.11 58.76
N ARG A 308 -17.73 -1.19 58.71
CA ARG A 308 -16.42 -1.73 58.24
C ARG A 308 -16.51 -2.55 56.97
N THR A 309 -17.68 -3.13 56.69
CA THR A 309 -17.85 -4.20 55.69
C THR A 309 -18.97 -3.87 54.68
N LEU A 310 -18.98 -4.56 53.54
CA LEU A 310 -20.05 -4.43 52.54
C LEU A 310 -21.44 -4.78 53.10
N TRP A 311 -21.51 -5.82 53.94
CA TRP A 311 -22.78 -6.21 54.57
C TRP A 311 -23.21 -5.21 55.64
N GLY A 312 -22.26 -4.65 56.40
CA GLY A 312 -22.47 -3.51 57.31
C GLY A 312 -23.13 -2.32 56.62
N GLU A 313 -22.54 -1.92 55.49
CA GLU A 313 -23.02 -0.81 54.65
C GLU A 313 -24.42 -1.10 54.12
N MET A 314 -24.64 -2.30 53.60
CA MET A 314 -25.94 -2.75 53.09
C MET A 314 -27.03 -2.68 54.17
N ALA A 315 -26.79 -3.21 55.37
CA ALA A 315 -27.80 -3.23 56.41
C ALA A 315 -28.15 -1.82 56.91
N TRP A 316 -27.13 -0.95 57.00
CA TRP A 316 -27.36 0.45 57.36
C TRP A 316 -28.16 1.19 56.28
N GLN A 317 -27.88 0.96 54.99
CA GLN A 317 -28.65 1.59 53.91
C GLN A 317 -30.10 1.07 53.83
N LEU A 318 -30.34 -0.21 54.12
CA LEU A 318 -31.68 -0.80 54.05
C LEU A 318 -32.59 -0.44 55.25
N ALA A 319 -32.05 -0.48 56.46
CA ALA A 319 -32.84 -0.32 57.70
C ALA A 319 -32.17 0.56 58.78
N GLY A 320 -31.19 1.39 58.38
CA GLY A 320 -30.51 2.33 59.28
C GLY A 320 -29.76 1.63 60.42
N LYS A 321 -29.73 2.32 61.56
CA LYS A 321 -29.07 1.82 62.78
C LYS A 321 -29.65 0.50 63.30
N GLU A 322 -30.96 0.29 63.16
CA GLU A 322 -31.63 -0.95 63.59
C GLU A 322 -31.20 -2.14 62.74
N GLY A 323 -31.11 -1.95 61.42
CA GLY A 323 -30.58 -2.97 60.50
C GLY A 323 -29.11 -3.30 60.78
N TYR A 324 -28.29 -2.28 61.02
CA TYR A 324 -26.88 -2.48 61.37
C TYR A 324 -26.72 -3.26 62.68
N GLU A 325 -27.53 -3.00 63.71
CA GLU A 325 -27.40 -3.68 65.01
C GLU A 325 -27.61 -5.20 64.88
N LEU A 326 -28.48 -5.67 63.97
CA LEU A 326 -28.68 -7.10 63.70
C LEU A 326 -27.40 -7.80 63.22
N ILE A 327 -26.56 -7.10 62.46
CA ILE A 327 -25.34 -7.66 61.85
C ILE A 327 -24.06 -7.09 62.45
N ARG A 328 -24.15 -6.28 63.51
CA ARG A 328 -23.03 -5.55 64.10
C ARG A 328 -21.87 -6.46 64.47
N GLN A 329 -22.16 -7.61 65.08
CA GLN A 329 -21.13 -8.58 65.44
C GLN A 329 -20.38 -9.10 64.20
N SER A 330 -21.10 -9.34 63.11
CA SER A 330 -20.52 -9.77 61.82
C SER A 330 -19.70 -8.67 61.16
N ASP A 331 -20.13 -7.40 61.23
CA ASP A 331 -19.36 -6.25 60.75
C ASP A 331 -18.06 -6.04 61.57
N GLU A 332 -18.16 -6.01 62.90
CA GLU A 332 -17.01 -5.80 63.80
C GLU A 332 -15.94 -6.89 63.69
N THR A 333 -16.35 -8.13 63.38
CA THR A 333 -15.44 -9.27 63.24
C THR A 333 -15.00 -9.54 61.81
N GLY A 334 -15.56 -8.84 60.80
CA GLY A 334 -15.26 -9.11 59.40
C GLY A 334 -15.72 -10.51 58.94
N THR A 335 -16.77 -11.06 59.54
CA THR A 335 -17.32 -12.40 59.22
C THR A 335 -18.69 -12.31 58.57
N ASN A 336 -19.04 -13.28 57.71
CA ASN A 336 -20.32 -13.28 57.00
C ASN A 336 -21.53 -13.39 57.95
N PRO A 337 -22.58 -12.54 57.81
CA PRO A 337 -23.80 -12.60 58.63
C PRO A 337 -24.71 -13.82 58.40
N GLY A 338 -24.54 -14.56 57.29
CA GLY A 338 -25.29 -15.80 57.05
C GLY A 338 -26.82 -15.61 57.06
N ARG A 339 -27.53 -16.40 57.87
CA ARG A 339 -29.01 -16.39 57.92
C ARG A 339 -29.63 -15.12 58.49
N THR A 340 -28.87 -14.33 59.25
CA THR A 340 -29.34 -13.05 59.81
C THR A 340 -29.78 -12.06 58.72
N LEU A 341 -29.29 -12.24 57.48
CA LEU A 341 -29.75 -11.48 56.31
C LEU A 341 -31.25 -11.64 56.05
N ILE A 342 -31.85 -12.79 56.35
CA ILE A 342 -33.30 -13.01 56.17
C ILE A 342 -34.09 -12.15 57.18
N GLU A 343 -33.59 -12.00 58.41
CA GLU A 343 -34.22 -11.15 59.43
C GLU A 343 -34.08 -9.67 59.06
N LEU A 344 -32.90 -9.27 58.55
CA LEU A 344 -32.67 -7.93 58.01
C LEU A 344 -33.64 -7.60 56.86
N PHE A 345 -33.83 -8.52 55.91
CA PHE A 345 -34.75 -8.33 54.79
C PHE A 345 -36.21 -8.24 55.22
N LYS A 346 -36.61 -9.01 56.24
CA LYS A 346 -37.94 -8.87 56.85
C LYS A 346 -38.13 -7.52 57.53
N LEU A 347 -37.10 -7.00 58.19
CA LEU A 347 -37.13 -5.68 58.82
C LEU A 347 -37.22 -4.55 57.79
N ALA A 348 -36.44 -4.62 56.71
CA ALA A 348 -36.37 -3.59 55.68
C ALA A 348 -37.63 -3.55 54.77
N GLY A 349 -38.26 -4.69 54.53
CA GLY A 349 -39.36 -4.82 53.55
C GLY A 349 -38.84 -4.95 52.11
N PRO A 350 -39.66 -4.62 51.08
CA PRO A 350 -39.26 -4.69 49.68
C PRO A 350 -37.95 -3.93 49.44
N SER A 351 -36.92 -4.63 48.94
CA SER A 351 -35.58 -4.06 48.84
C SER A 351 -34.88 -4.39 47.52
N LEU A 352 -34.29 -3.37 46.92
CA LEU A 352 -33.41 -3.43 45.76
C LEU A 352 -31.96 -3.27 46.22
N ILE A 353 -31.11 -4.25 45.94
CA ILE A 353 -29.69 -4.25 46.31
C ILE A 353 -28.85 -4.24 45.03
N LEU A 354 -28.14 -3.13 44.78
CA LEU A 354 -27.30 -2.92 43.61
C LEU A 354 -25.83 -2.97 44.03
N ILE A 355 -25.08 -3.93 43.49
CA ILE A 355 -23.66 -4.12 43.79
C ILE A 355 -22.85 -3.96 42.50
N ASP A 356 -22.30 -2.76 42.33
CA ASP A 356 -21.45 -2.42 41.19
C ASP A 356 -19.98 -2.69 41.53
N GLU A 357 -19.23 -3.23 40.56
CA GLU A 357 -17.80 -3.52 40.63
C GLU A 357 -17.36 -4.37 41.85
N TRP A 358 -18.12 -5.41 42.20
CA TRP A 358 -17.80 -6.28 43.36
C TRP A 358 -16.42 -6.94 43.24
N VAL A 359 -16.05 -7.42 42.04
CA VAL A 359 -14.71 -8.01 41.80
C VAL A 359 -13.60 -6.98 42.08
N ALA A 360 -13.82 -5.70 41.77
CA ALA A 360 -12.86 -4.63 42.06
C ALA A 360 -12.68 -4.38 43.57
N TYR A 361 -13.72 -4.60 44.36
CA TYR A 361 -13.61 -4.60 45.83
C TYR A 361 -12.86 -5.84 46.33
N ALA A 362 -13.29 -7.03 45.90
CA ALA A 362 -12.75 -8.31 46.37
C ALA A 362 -11.24 -8.44 46.10
N ARG A 363 -10.75 -8.03 44.92
CA ARG A 363 -9.32 -8.10 44.59
C ARG A 363 -8.43 -7.29 45.54
N GLN A 364 -8.96 -6.25 46.19
CA GLN A 364 -8.19 -5.44 47.14
C GLN A 364 -7.87 -6.19 48.44
N LEU A 365 -8.63 -7.26 48.74
CA LEU A 365 -8.47 -8.14 49.90
C LEU A 365 -7.59 -9.37 49.62
N TYR A 366 -7.19 -9.60 48.37
CA TYR A 366 -6.36 -10.74 47.98
C TYR A 366 -5.01 -10.70 48.72
N GLU A 367 -4.67 -11.79 49.41
CA GLU A 367 -3.45 -11.93 50.25
C GLU A 367 -3.33 -10.91 51.40
N LYS A 368 -4.43 -10.23 51.79
CA LYS A 368 -4.45 -9.31 52.94
C LYS A 368 -5.37 -9.85 54.02
N HIS A 369 -4.82 -10.01 55.23
CA HIS A 369 -5.53 -10.68 56.33
C HIS A 369 -5.89 -9.76 57.51
N GLU A 370 -5.41 -8.51 57.53
CA GLU A 370 -5.56 -7.59 58.69
C GLU A 370 -6.50 -6.40 58.42
N LEU A 371 -7.31 -6.46 57.37
CA LEU A 371 -8.20 -5.36 57.00
C LEU A 371 -9.56 -5.44 57.75
N PRO A 372 -10.15 -4.30 58.16
CA PRO A 372 -11.45 -4.27 58.84
C PRO A 372 -12.61 -4.91 58.05
N ALA A 373 -12.52 -4.94 56.72
CA ALA A 373 -13.54 -5.47 55.82
C ALA A 373 -13.66 -7.01 55.77
N GLY A 374 -12.87 -7.73 56.57
CA GLY A 374 -12.82 -9.19 56.54
C GLY A 374 -11.86 -9.75 55.48
N SER A 375 -11.83 -11.08 55.35
CA SER A 375 -10.91 -11.78 54.45
C SER A 375 -11.43 -11.89 53.01
N PHE A 376 -10.54 -12.22 52.08
CA PHE A 376 -10.89 -12.54 50.70
C PHE A 376 -11.97 -13.64 50.62
N ASP A 377 -11.83 -14.72 51.40
CA ASP A 377 -12.80 -15.83 51.43
C ASP A 377 -14.16 -15.42 52.04
N ALA A 378 -14.15 -14.51 53.02
CA ALA A 378 -15.37 -14.01 53.65
C ALA A 378 -16.29 -13.31 52.65
N GLN A 379 -15.73 -12.64 51.63
CA GLN A 379 -16.50 -11.97 50.57
C GLN A 379 -17.32 -12.96 49.73
N PHE A 380 -16.72 -14.07 49.31
CA PHE A 380 -17.44 -15.08 48.52
C PHE A 380 -18.46 -15.85 49.35
N THR A 381 -18.15 -16.06 50.64
CA THR A 381 -19.11 -16.65 51.58
C THR A 381 -20.30 -15.71 51.79
N PHE A 382 -20.06 -14.40 51.88
CA PHE A 382 -21.12 -13.40 51.94
C PHE A 382 -21.94 -13.36 50.64
N ALA A 383 -21.31 -13.41 49.47
CA ALA A 383 -22.03 -13.50 48.18
C ALA A 383 -22.97 -14.72 48.12
N GLN A 384 -22.51 -15.88 48.61
CA GLN A 384 -23.36 -17.06 48.70
C GLN A 384 -24.54 -16.85 49.67
N ALA A 385 -24.27 -16.33 50.88
CA ALA A 385 -25.32 -16.10 51.86
C ALA A 385 -26.33 -15.04 51.39
N LEU A 386 -25.88 -13.99 50.71
CA LEU A 386 -26.73 -12.94 50.14
C LEU A 386 -27.68 -13.50 49.09
N THR A 387 -27.17 -14.27 48.13
CA THR A 387 -27.99 -14.87 47.06
C THR A 387 -28.97 -15.92 47.60
N GLU A 388 -28.56 -16.69 48.61
CA GLU A 388 -29.45 -17.62 49.32
C GLU A 388 -30.56 -16.91 50.11
N ALA A 389 -30.22 -15.86 50.86
CA ALA A 389 -31.18 -15.07 51.63
C ALA A 389 -32.17 -14.32 50.74
N ALA A 390 -31.70 -13.76 49.60
CA ALA A 390 -32.55 -13.11 48.62
C ALA A 390 -33.53 -14.11 47.97
N SER A 391 -33.07 -15.33 47.67
CA SER A 391 -33.95 -16.39 47.13
C SER A 391 -35.03 -16.81 48.13
N ALA A 392 -34.71 -16.83 49.43
CA ALA A 392 -35.61 -17.23 50.49
C ALA A 392 -36.60 -16.14 50.94
N SER A 393 -36.48 -14.93 50.39
CA SER A 393 -37.28 -13.75 50.79
C SER A 393 -38.05 -13.20 49.60
N ASP A 394 -39.38 -13.14 49.65
CA ASP A 394 -40.21 -12.92 48.45
C ASP A 394 -39.94 -11.57 47.74
N ASN A 395 -39.69 -10.49 48.47
CA ASN A 395 -39.63 -9.13 47.92
C ASN A 395 -38.20 -8.54 47.91
N ILE A 396 -37.19 -9.38 47.66
CA ILE A 396 -35.78 -8.96 47.59
C ILE A 396 -35.25 -9.19 46.18
N PHE A 397 -34.64 -8.16 45.61
CA PHE A 397 -34.01 -8.22 44.30
C PHE A 397 -32.55 -7.74 44.37
N VAL A 398 -31.62 -8.63 44.02
CA VAL A 398 -30.18 -8.37 44.06
C VAL A 398 -29.64 -8.33 42.64
N VAL A 399 -28.93 -7.25 42.30
CA VAL A 399 -28.28 -7.08 41.01
C VAL A 399 -26.80 -6.84 41.22
N VAL A 400 -25.98 -7.67 40.59
CA VAL A 400 -24.52 -7.63 40.72
C VAL A 400 -23.88 -7.41 39.36
N SER A 401 -22.91 -6.51 39.26
CA SER A 401 -22.12 -6.37 38.03
C SER A 401 -20.90 -7.32 38.11
N ILE A 402 -20.70 -8.13 37.08
CA ILE A 402 -19.53 -9.02 36.97
C ILE A 402 -18.72 -8.64 35.71
N PRO A 403 -17.38 -8.48 35.80
CA PRO A 403 -16.52 -8.29 34.63
C PRO A 403 -16.60 -9.50 33.69
N SER A 404 -16.59 -9.27 32.38
CA SER A 404 -16.67 -10.35 31.38
C SER A 404 -15.32 -10.68 30.71
N SER A 405 -14.26 -9.91 30.99
CA SER A 405 -12.97 -10.05 30.31
C SER A 405 -11.78 -9.95 31.26
N ASP A 406 -10.72 -10.70 30.94
CA ASP A 406 -9.44 -10.71 31.66
C ASP A 406 -8.77 -9.34 31.82
N ILE A 407 -9.08 -8.39 30.92
CA ILE A 407 -8.50 -7.04 30.91
C ILE A 407 -9.10 -6.16 32.02
N GLU A 408 -10.42 -6.26 32.25
CA GLU A 408 -11.14 -5.47 33.27
C GLU A 408 -10.73 -5.88 34.70
N VAL A 409 -10.31 -7.14 34.83
CA VAL A 409 -10.14 -7.85 36.09
C VAL A 409 -8.85 -7.41 36.84
N GLY A 410 -7.81 -7.02 36.11
CA GLY A 410 -6.62 -6.36 36.67
C GLY A 410 -5.67 -7.30 37.44
N GLY A 411 -4.96 -8.17 36.72
CA GLY A 411 -3.90 -9.04 37.27
C GLY A 411 -4.42 -10.35 37.89
N MET A 412 -3.52 -11.14 38.51
CA MET A 412 -3.85 -12.47 39.05
C MET A 412 -4.92 -12.42 40.16
N ALA A 413 -4.82 -11.46 41.09
CA ALA A 413 -5.78 -11.27 42.19
C ALA A 413 -7.21 -11.07 41.69
N GLY A 414 -7.36 -10.30 40.60
CA GLY A 414 -8.65 -10.13 39.95
C GLY A 414 -9.16 -11.44 39.34
N LYS A 415 -8.31 -12.19 38.62
CA LYS A 415 -8.74 -13.42 37.92
C LYS A 415 -9.28 -14.44 38.90
N GLU A 416 -8.59 -14.61 40.03
CA GLU A 416 -9.05 -15.48 41.10
C GLU A 416 -10.38 -14.98 41.69
N ALA A 417 -10.52 -13.66 41.89
CA ALA A 417 -11.76 -13.09 42.39
C ALA A 417 -12.94 -13.27 41.42
N LEU A 418 -12.73 -13.10 40.12
CA LEU A 418 -13.73 -13.35 39.09
C LEU A 418 -14.16 -14.81 39.07
N ASN A 419 -13.20 -15.74 38.97
CA ASN A 419 -13.47 -17.19 38.94
C ASN A 419 -14.30 -17.63 40.15
N ARG A 420 -13.98 -17.13 41.34
CA ARG A 420 -14.75 -17.46 42.55
C ARG A 420 -16.13 -16.82 42.56
N MET A 421 -16.25 -15.57 42.13
CA MET A 421 -17.54 -14.89 42.06
C MET A 421 -18.50 -15.58 41.08
N GLU A 422 -18.01 -15.92 39.87
CA GLU A 422 -18.80 -16.66 38.88
C GLU A 422 -19.31 -17.99 39.45
N ASN A 423 -18.46 -18.76 40.13
CA ASN A 423 -18.85 -20.04 40.74
C ASN A 423 -19.92 -19.92 41.84
N VAL A 424 -20.01 -18.77 42.51
CA VAL A 424 -20.98 -18.50 43.58
C VAL A 424 -22.30 -17.99 43.00
N VAL A 425 -22.24 -17.03 42.07
CA VAL A 425 -23.44 -16.36 41.54
C VAL A 425 -24.12 -17.19 40.43
N ALA A 426 -23.36 -17.92 39.60
CA ALA A 426 -23.88 -18.69 38.45
C ALA A 426 -24.85 -19.84 38.81
N ARG A 427 -24.93 -20.26 40.08
CA ARG A 427 -25.81 -21.37 40.50
C ARG A 427 -27.28 -20.96 40.66
N LYS A 428 -27.59 -19.66 40.72
CA LYS A 428 -28.92 -19.14 41.08
C LYS A 428 -29.39 -17.94 40.25
N GLU A 429 -28.66 -17.58 39.20
CA GLU A 429 -28.93 -16.36 38.42
C GLU A 429 -29.74 -16.63 37.16
N ALA A 430 -30.53 -15.62 36.75
CA ALA A 430 -31.03 -15.50 35.40
C ALA A 430 -30.03 -14.73 34.53
N THR A 431 -29.76 -15.24 33.32
CA THR A 431 -28.83 -14.61 32.38
C THR A 431 -29.46 -13.38 31.74
N TRP A 432 -28.90 -12.20 32.01
CA TRP A 432 -29.27 -10.95 31.35
C TRP A 432 -28.63 -10.86 29.96
N GLN A 433 -29.40 -10.48 28.93
CA GLN A 433 -28.88 -10.29 27.58
C GLN A 433 -28.46 -8.83 27.31
N PRO A 434 -27.24 -8.61 26.77
CA PRO A 434 -26.83 -7.29 26.28
C PRO A 434 -27.69 -6.82 25.10
N ALA A 435 -27.70 -5.50 24.90
CA ALA A 435 -28.34 -4.88 23.73
C ALA A 435 -27.77 -5.43 22.41
N SER A 436 -28.65 -5.68 21.45
CA SER A 436 -28.29 -6.09 20.10
C SER A 436 -27.67 -4.94 19.29
N SER A 437 -26.99 -5.27 18.18
CA SER A 437 -26.42 -4.26 17.27
C SER A 437 -27.48 -3.35 16.65
N GLU A 438 -28.70 -3.86 16.40
CA GLU A 438 -29.80 -3.08 15.83
C GLU A 438 -30.35 -2.06 16.84
N GLU A 439 -30.44 -2.44 18.12
CA GLU A 439 -30.83 -1.52 19.20
C GLU A 439 -29.75 -0.47 19.50
N GLY A 440 -28.49 -0.77 19.14
CA GLY A 440 -27.38 0.17 19.24
C GLY A 440 -27.64 1.49 18.51
N PHE A 441 -28.34 1.46 17.38
CA PHE A 441 -28.63 2.67 16.60
C PHE A 441 -29.54 3.63 17.38
N GLU A 442 -30.59 3.11 18.01
CA GLU A 442 -31.53 3.90 18.81
C GLU A 442 -30.88 4.47 20.07
N ILE A 443 -30.01 3.69 20.73
CA ILE A 443 -29.22 4.15 21.88
C ILE A 443 -28.37 5.36 21.49
N VAL A 444 -27.62 5.26 20.39
CA VAL A 444 -26.75 6.34 19.92
C VAL A 444 -27.57 7.54 19.48
N ARG A 445 -28.66 7.33 18.74
CA ARG A 445 -29.55 8.40 18.25
C ARG A 445 -30.13 9.21 19.41
N ARG A 446 -30.75 8.56 20.41
CA ARG A 446 -31.40 9.24 21.54
C ARG A 446 -30.42 10.01 22.42
N ARG A 447 -29.19 9.51 22.56
CA ARG A 447 -28.14 10.19 23.32
C ARG A 447 -27.56 11.41 22.62
N LEU A 448 -27.51 11.41 21.29
CA LEU A 448 -26.85 12.48 20.53
C LEU A 448 -27.83 13.53 19.99
N PHE A 449 -29.08 13.14 19.73
CA PHE A 449 -30.10 13.99 19.12
C PHE A 449 -31.34 14.19 19.98
N LYS A 450 -31.96 15.35 19.82
CA LYS A 450 -33.29 15.64 20.36
C LYS A 450 -34.36 14.85 19.60
N PRO A 451 -35.55 14.62 20.20
CA PRO A 451 -36.70 14.14 19.47
C PRO A 451 -37.07 15.05 18.30
N ILE A 452 -37.59 14.48 17.21
CA ILE A 452 -38.09 15.24 16.06
C ILE A 452 -39.34 16.00 16.51
N ALA A 453 -39.33 17.32 16.33
CA ALA A 453 -40.29 18.22 16.97
C ALA A 453 -41.69 18.23 16.33
N SER A 454 -41.82 17.97 15.03
CA SER A 454 -43.09 18.10 14.30
C SER A 454 -43.34 16.98 13.29
N GLU A 455 -44.62 16.75 12.97
CA GLU A 455 -45.06 15.74 12.00
C GLU A 455 -44.53 16.02 10.58
N ASP A 456 -44.36 17.30 10.20
CA ASP A 456 -43.80 17.66 8.90
C ASP A 456 -42.33 17.24 8.78
N LEU A 457 -41.54 17.35 9.86
CA LEU A 457 -40.15 16.88 9.87
C LEU A 457 -40.06 15.35 9.78
N PHE A 458 -41.03 14.63 10.35
CA PHE A 458 -41.15 13.17 10.14
C PHE A 458 -41.41 12.82 8.67
N ARG A 459 -42.26 13.59 7.97
CA ARG A 459 -42.50 13.41 6.52
C ARG A 459 -41.25 13.70 5.69
N ASN A 460 -40.50 14.74 6.03
CA ASN A 460 -39.24 15.07 5.37
C ASN A 460 -38.20 13.96 5.55
N ARG A 461 -38.04 13.43 6.78
CA ARG A 461 -37.21 12.25 7.05
C ARG A 461 -37.60 11.07 6.16
N ASP A 462 -38.90 10.74 6.11
CA ASP A 462 -39.40 9.60 5.36
C ASP A 462 -39.21 9.78 3.85
N ALA A 463 -39.31 11.01 3.34
CA ALA A 463 -39.01 11.34 1.95
C ALA A 463 -37.52 11.12 1.62
N VAL A 464 -36.60 11.56 2.50
CA VAL A 464 -35.16 11.33 2.34
C VAL A 464 -34.85 9.84 2.34
N VAL A 465 -35.34 9.08 3.33
CA VAL A 465 -35.09 7.63 3.41
C VAL A 465 -35.64 6.91 2.17
N ARG A 466 -36.85 7.27 1.72
CA ARG A 466 -37.44 6.68 0.51
C ARG A 466 -36.58 6.94 -0.73
N ALA A 467 -36.05 8.15 -0.88
CA ALA A 467 -35.17 8.49 -2.00
C ALA A 467 -33.88 7.66 -2.00
N PHE A 468 -33.31 7.35 -0.84
CA PHE A 468 -32.16 6.42 -0.74
C PHE A 468 -32.54 5.01 -1.16
N ILE A 469 -33.67 4.46 -0.68
CA ILE A 469 -34.12 3.11 -1.03
C ILE A 469 -34.44 3.00 -2.53
N GLU A 470 -35.04 4.03 -3.12
CA GLU A 470 -35.27 4.11 -4.57
C GLU A 470 -33.94 4.14 -5.33
N ASN A 471 -32.98 4.96 -4.91
CA ASN A 471 -31.64 5.00 -5.51
C ASN A 471 -30.92 3.63 -5.45
N TYR A 472 -31.04 2.91 -4.34
CA TYR A 472 -30.46 1.56 -4.20
C TYR A 472 -31.15 0.54 -5.12
N ARG A 473 -32.48 0.65 -5.26
CA ARG A 473 -33.26 -0.23 -6.15
C ARG A 473 -32.94 0.03 -7.63
N ASP A 474 -32.84 1.29 -8.03
CA ASP A 474 -32.56 1.71 -9.41
C ASP A 474 -31.10 1.43 -9.80
N GLY A 475 -30.16 1.59 -8.88
CA GLY A 475 -28.74 1.28 -9.09
C GLY A 475 -28.45 -0.22 -9.22
N GLY A 476 -29.36 -1.09 -8.76
CA GLY A 476 -29.33 -2.54 -8.97
C GLY A 476 -27.99 -3.20 -8.59
N LYS A 477 -27.15 -3.46 -9.60
CA LYS A 477 -25.85 -4.16 -9.43
C LYS A 477 -24.76 -3.30 -8.78
N ASP A 478 -24.96 -1.98 -8.69
CA ASP A 478 -24.00 -1.04 -8.13
C ASP A 478 -24.03 -0.96 -6.60
N PHE A 479 -25.03 -1.57 -5.96
CA PHE A 479 -25.23 -1.58 -4.51
C PHE A 479 -25.41 -3.02 -3.97
N PRO A 480 -25.23 -3.25 -2.66
CA PRO A 480 -25.54 -4.54 -2.03
C PRO A 480 -27.04 -4.85 -2.11
N THR A 481 -27.39 -6.11 -2.36
CA THR A 481 -28.78 -6.54 -2.54
C THR A 481 -29.66 -6.28 -1.33
N GLU A 482 -29.11 -6.40 -0.12
CA GLU A 482 -29.80 -6.20 1.15
C GLU A 482 -30.25 -4.74 1.37
N ALA A 483 -29.54 -3.77 0.79
CA ALA A 483 -29.81 -2.34 0.97
C ALA A 483 -31.16 -1.89 0.38
N SER A 484 -31.69 -2.65 -0.58
CA SER A 484 -32.98 -2.38 -1.23
C SER A 484 -34.20 -2.99 -0.52
N SER A 485 -33.98 -3.68 0.61
CA SER A 485 -35.00 -4.40 1.36
C SER A 485 -35.87 -3.48 2.23
N ALA A 486 -37.10 -3.93 2.53
CA ALA A 486 -38.00 -3.22 3.43
C ALA A 486 -37.47 -3.14 4.88
N ASP A 487 -36.70 -4.13 5.31
CA ASP A 487 -36.09 -4.12 6.64
C ASP A 487 -34.92 -3.13 6.71
N TYR A 488 -34.17 -2.95 5.62
CA TYR A 488 -33.17 -1.88 5.54
C TYR A 488 -33.80 -0.49 5.61
N GLU A 489 -34.96 -0.28 4.96
CA GLU A 489 -35.72 0.98 5.08
C GLU A 489 -36.11 1.28 6.54
N LYS A 490 -36.59 0.27 7.29
CA LYS A 490 -36.92 0.42 8.72
C LYS A 490 -35.67 0.80 9.53
N ARG A 491 -34.55 0.13 9.28
CA ARG A 491 -33.25 0.43 9.92
C ARG A 491 -32.79 1.86 9.63
N MET A 492 -32.94 2.33 8.39
CA MET A 492 -32.60 3.71 8.01
C MET A 492 -33.47 4.73 8.74
N LYS A 493 -34.78 4.47 8.93
CA LYS A 493 -35.67 5.36 9.68
C LYS A 493 -35.31 5.43 11.17
N ALA A 494 -34.94 4.30 11.76
CA ALA A 494 -34.50 4.21 13.16
C ALA A 494 -33.14 4.89 13.39
N ALA A 495 -32.19 4.72 12.46
CA ALA A 495 -30.84 5.26 12.58
C ALA A 495 -30.72 6.76 12.18
N PHE A 496 -31.76 7.35 11.55
CA PHE A 496 -31.72 8.72 11.04
C PHE A 496 -31.30 9.73 12.14
N PRO A 497 -30.31 10.60 11.88
CA PRO A 497 -29.75 10.98 10.56
C PRO A 497 -28.50 10.20 10.11
N ILE A 498 -28.10 9.18 10.85
CA ILE A 498 -26.88 8.40 10.58
C ILE A 498 -27.22 7.22 9.66
N HIS A 499 -26.43 7.01 8.61
CA HIS A 499 -26.64 5.88 7.73
C HIS A 499 -26.27 4.55 8.42
N PRO A 500 -27.08 3.48 8.33
CA PRO A 500 -26.82 2.20 9.03
C PRO A 500 -25.43 1.60 8.74
N ASP A 501 -24.90 1.78 7.53
CA ASP A 501 -23.56 1.31 7.15
C ASP A 501 -22.43 1.89 8.03
N VAL A 502 -22.59 3.09 8.61
CA VAL A 502 -21.62 3.63 9.59
C VAL A 502 -21.54 2.73 10.81
N PHE A 503 -22.69 2.32 11.34
CA PHE A 503 -22.76 1.49 12.52
C PHE A 503 -22.38 0.04 12.23
N ASP A 504 -22.76 -0.50 11.08
CA ASP A 504 -22.37 -1.85 10.69
C ASP A 504 -20.84 -1.99 10.67
N ARG A 505 -20.12 -0.99 10.15
CA ARG A 505 -18.65 -0.94 10.20
C ARG A 505 -18.14 -0.85 11.64
N LEU A 506 -18.69 0.04 12.47
CA LEU A 506 -18.23 0.24 13.84
C LEU A 506 -18.52 -0.95 14.78
N TYR A 507 -19.67 -1.61 14.65
CA TYR A 507 -20.08 -2.72 15.51
C TYR A 507 -19.66 -4.10 14.99
N THR A 508 -19.40 -4.27 13.70
CA THR A 508 -18.89 -5.54 13.17
C THR A 508 -17.37 -5.54 13.04
N GLU A 509 -16.77 -4.46 12.53
CA GLU A 509 -15.36 -4.45 12.13
C GLU A 509 -14.47 -3.84 13.20
N TRP A 510 -14.79 -2.63 13.67
CA TRP A 510 -14.00 -1.97 14.72
C TRP A 510 -14.12 -2.68 16.07
N SER A 511 -15.21 -3.42 16.23
CA SER A 511 -15.54 -4.20 17.41
C SER A 511 -14.64 -5.41 17.63
N THR A 512 -13.85 -5.80 16.62
CA THR A 512 -12.80 -6.84 16.72
C THR A 512 -11.52 -6.33 17.38
N LEU A 513 -11.36 -5.01 17.56
CA LEU A 513 -10.21 -4.44 18.24
C LEU A 513 -10.41 -4.51 19.76
N ASP A 514 -9.51 -5.20 20.46
CA ASP A 514 -9.61 -5.45 21.93
C ASP A 514 -9.73 -4.17 22.78
N ARG A 515 -9.19 -3.04 22.29
CA ARG A 515 -9.22 -1.74 22.99
C ARG A 515 -10.44 -0.89 22.64
N PHE A 516 -11.25 -1.29 21.66
CA PHE A 516 -12.38 -0.51 21.19
C PHE A 516 -13.60 -0.71 22.09
N GLN A 517 -13.91 0.31 22.90
CA GLN A 517 -15.10 0.31 23.74
C GLN A 517 -16.35 0.54 22.87
N ARG A 518 -16.97 -0.54 22.37
CA ARG A 518 -18.02 -0.49 21.31
C ARG A 518 -19.06 0.62 21.49
N THR A 519 -19.72 0.76 22.64
CA THR A 519 -20.79 1.76 22.78
C THR A 519 -20.26 3.15 23.14
N ARG A 520 -19.31 3.24 24.08
CA ARG A 520 -18.74 4.53 24.54
C ARG A 520 -17.81 5.17 23.50
N GLY A 521 -17.00 4.37 22.82
CA GLY A 521 -16.14 4.78 21.72
C GLY A 521 -16.95 5.28 20.52
N VAL A 522 -18.02 4.58 20.15
CA VAL A 522 -18.94 5.04 19.09
C VAL A 522 -19.63 6.34 19.47
N LEU A 523 -20.15 6.47 20.69
CA LEU A 523 -20.78 7.72 21.14
C LEU A 523 -19.81 8.89 21.11
N ARG A 524 -18.57 8.71 21.58
CA ARG A 524 -17.53 9.75 21.54
C ARG A 524 -17.19 10.16 20.11
N LEU A 525 -16.98 9.17 19.24
CA LEU A 525 -16.68 9.42 17.84
C LEU A 525 -17.81 10.16 17.16
N MET A 526 -19.05 9.69 17.32
CA MET A 526 -20.22 10.27 16.68
C MET A 526 -20.54 11.66 17.24
N ALA A 527 -20.36 11.91 18.54
CA ALA A 527 -20.48 13.24 19.12
C ALA A 527 -19.48 14.22 18.47
N ALA A 528 -18.22 13.80 18.30
CA ALA A 528 -17.19 14.61 17.63
C ALA A 528 -17.52 14.87 16.15
N VAL A 529 -17.99 13.84 15.44
CA VAL A 529 -18.39 13.94 14.03
C VAL A 529 -19.57 14.90 13.89
N ILE A 530 -20.63 14.71 14.68
CA ILE A 530 -21.86 15.52 14.59
C ILE A 530 -21.55 16.97 14.96
N HIS A 531 -20.75 17.20 16.00
CA HIS A 531 -20.33 18.56 16.37
C HIS A 531 -19.63 19.26 15.20
N GLU A 532 -18.62 18.62 14.60
CA GLU A 532 -17.87 19.21 13.48
C GLU A 532 -18.75 19.42 12.24
N LEU A 533 -19.63 18.46 11.90
CA LEU A 533 -20.58 18.62 10.78
C LEU A 533 -21.60 19.75 11.05
N TRP A 534 -22.08 19.87 12.30
CA TRP A 534 -23.02 20.91 12.70
C TRP A 534 -22.39 22.30 12.68
N GLU A 535 -21.17 22.44 13.18
CA GLU A 535 -20.40 23.69 13.17
C GLU A 535 -20.10 24.14 11.73
N GLN A 536 -19.73 23.19 10.86
CA GLN A 536 -19.44 23.45 9.44
C GLN A 536 -20.69 23.78 8.62
N GLY A 537 -21.87 23.37 9.09
CA GLY A 537 -23.15 23.61 8.44
C GLY A 537 -23.48 22.64 7.33
N ASP A 538 -23.17 21.36 7.55
CA ASP A 538 -23.34 20.26 6.60
C ASP A 538 -24.72 20.25 5.91
N GLN A 539 -24.68 20.16 4.58
CA GLN A 539 -25.86 20.16 3.69
C GLN A 539 -26.21 18.77 3.13
N ASN A 540 -25.60 17.69 3.65
CA ASN A 540 -25.88 16.35 3.17
C ASN A 540 -27.24 15.83 3.69
N LEU A 541 -27.80 14.83 2.99
CA LEU A 541 -29.10 14.26 3.36
C LEU A 541 -29.04 13.36 4.60
N MET A 542 -27.92 12.64 4.77
CA MET A 542 -27.63 11.75 5.90
C MET A 542 -26.12 11.69 6.13
N ILE A 543 -25.70 11.27 7.32
CA ILE A 543 -24.28 11.08 7.65
C ILE A 543 -23.85 9.69 7.18
N LEU A 544 -23.14 9.62 6.05
CA LEU A 544 -22.57 8.38 5.49
C LEU A 544 -21.09 8.18 5.91
N PRO A 545 -20.53 6.96 5.79
CA PRO A 545 -19.11 6.70 6.03
C PRO A 545 -18.16 7.66 5.31
N GLY A 546 -18.46 8.01 4.06
CA GLY A 546 -17.66 8.95 3.26
C GLY A 546 -17.73 10.41 3.75
N MET A 547 -18.71 10.76 4.58
CA MET A 547 -18.93 12.12 5.06
C MET A 547 -18.21 12.42 6.38
N LEU A 548 -17.64 11.41 7.04
CA LEU A 548 -16.93 11.60 8.29
C LEU A 548 -15.76 12.59 8.10
N PRO A 549 -15.68 13.70 8.86
CA PRO A 549 -14.67 14.73 8.66
C PRO A 549 -13.32 14.29 9.26
N LEU A 550 -12.67 13.30 8.65
CA LEU A 550 -11.42 12.68 9.14
C LEU A 550 -10.20 13.62 9.09
N HIS A 551 -10.30 14.75 8.41
CA HIS A 551 -9.33 15.85 8.44
C HIS A 551 -9.37 16.65 9.76
N GLN A 552 -10.46 16.53 10.54
CA GLN A 552 -10.57 17.24 11.81
C GLN A 552 -9.89 16.45 12.93
N PRO A 553 -8.89 17.04 13.62
CA PRO A 553 -8.12 16.31 14.63
C PRO A 553 -8.96 15.72 15.77
N ALA A 554 -10.11 16.33 16.10
CA ALA A 554 -11.03 15.80 17.10
C ALA A 554 -11.56 14.41 16.70
N VAL A 555 -11.95 14.24 15.44
CA VAL A 555 -12.47 12.98 14.88
C VAL A 555 -11.32 12.00 14.63
N THR A 556 -10.24 12.44 13.99
CA THR A 556 -9.09 11.59 13.67
C THR A 556 -8.48 10.95 14.91
N LYS A 557 -8.30 11.73 16.00
CA LYS A 557 -7.74 11.23 17.26
C LYS A 557 -8.64 10.22 17.96
N GLU A 558 -9.95 10.28 17.78
CA GLU A 558 -10.88 9.29 18.34
C GLU A 558 -10.79 7.95 17.60
N LEU A 559 -10.59 7.95 16.28
CA LEU A 559 -10.44 6.71 15.51
C LEU A 559 -9.03 6.09 15.67
N ILE A 560 -7.98 6.90 15.47
CA ILE A 560 -6.61 6.37 15.37
C ILE A 560 -6.07 5.84 16.71
N ARG A 561 -6.58 6.30 17.86
CA ARG A 561 -6.10 5.82 19.19
C ARG A 561 -6.24 4.31 19.40
N TYR A 562 -7.13 3.67 18.65
CA TYR A 562 -7.38 2.23 18.71
C TYR A 562 -6.50 1.45 17.72
N LEU A 563 -5.86 2.16 16.79
CA LEU A 563 -5.03 1.62 15.73
C LEU A 563 -3.53 1.75 16.08
N GLU A 564 -2.68 1.09 15.29
CA GLU A 564 -1.23 1.13 15.43
C GLU A 564 -0.61 2.52 15.11
N PRO A 565 0.61 2.81 15.58
CA PRO A 565 1.24 4.13 15.40
C PRO A 565 1.50 4.56 13.95
N SER A 566 1.41 3.67 12.96
CA SER A 566 1.62 3.96 11.53
C SER A 566 0.41 4.63 10.85
N TRP A 567 -0.80 4.46 11.40
CA TRP A 567 -2.04 4.96 10.80
C TRP A 567 -2.17 6.48 10.65
N PRO A 568 -1.63 7.35 11.54
CA PRO A 568 -1.62 8.80 11.31
C PRO A 568 -1.01 9.19 9.96
N VAL A 569 0.08 8.53 9.54
CA VAL A 569 0.77 8.82 8.27
C VAL A 569 -0.12 8.46 7.08
N ILE A 570 -0.81 7.31 7.16
CA ILE A 570 -1.72 6.84 6.11
C ILE A 570 -2.90 7.79 5.96
N VAL A 571 -3.48 8.25 7.08
CA VAL A 571 -4.62 9.16 7.04
C VAL A 571 -4.22 10.51 6.42
N GLU A 572 -3.06 11.05 6.80
CA GLU A 572 -2.56 12.31 6.26
C GLU A 572 -2.20 12.18 4.76
N ALA A 573 -1.61 11.06 4.33
CA ALA A 573 -1.18 10.88 2.95
C ALA A 573 -2.32 10.50 1.99
N ASP A 574 -3.16 9.53 2.35
CA ASP A 574 -4.05 8.85 1.39
C ASP A 574 -5.52 8.77 1.81
N VAL A 575 -5.93 9.31 2.96
CA VAL A 575 -7.33 9.29 3.40
C VAL A 575 -7.95 10.69 3.39
N ASP A 576 -7.46 11.60 4.23
CA ASP A 576 -8.11 12.90 4.43
C ASP A 576 -7.19 14.01 5.00
N GLY A 577 -5.89 13.95 4.77
CA GLY A 577 -4.95 15.03 5.14
C GLY A 577 -5.07 16.29 4.28
N GLY A 578 -4.41 17.36 4.71
CA GLY A 578 -4.52 18.70 4.09
C GLY A 578 -3.95 18.79 2.66
N GLU A 579 -2.98 17.92 2.35
CA GLU A 579 -2.37 17.74 1.03
C GLU A 579 -2.45 16.27 0.57
N SER A 580 -3.50 15.57 1.00
CA SER A 580 -3.68 14.15 0.73
C SER A 580 -3.94 13.84 -0.75
N THR A 581 -3.55 12.64 -1.19
CA THR A 581 -3.75 12.14 -2.55
C THR A 581 -5.22 12.26 -3.02
N PRO A 582 -6.25 11.89 -2.21
CA PRO A 582 -7.64 12.06 -2.60
C PRO A 582 -8.03 13.51 -2.89
N LEU A 583 -7.59 14.45 -2.03
CA LEU A 583 -7.88 15.87 -2.22
C LEU A 583 -7.18 16.44 -3.46
N ALA A 584 -5.96 16.00 -3.76
CA ALA A 584 -5.26 16.38 -4.97
C ALA A 584 -6.01 15.91 -6.23
N ILE A 585 -6.48 14.65 -6.26
CA ILE A 585 -7.28 14.11 -7.38
C ILE A 585 -8.58 14.90 -7.57
N ASP A 586 -9.28 15.21 -6.49
CA ASP A 586 -10.52 15.98 -6.53
C ASP A 586 -10.27 17.43 -7.01
N ARG A 587 -9.12 18.04 -6.69
CA ARG A 587 -8.71 19.37 -7.22
C ARG A 587 -8.34 19.34 -8.70
N GLU A 588 -7.71 18.27 -9.17
CA GLU A 588 -7.32 18.11 -10.59
C GLU A 588 -8.53 17.92 -11.51
N ASN A 589 -9.61 17.32 -11.02
CA ASN A 589 -10.79 16.99 -11.83
C ASN A 589 -12.07 17.60 -11.25
N SER A 590 -12.62 18.62 -11.93
CA SER A 590 -13.82 19.34 -11.49
C SER A 590 -15.06 18.45 -11.30
N ASN A 591 -15.22 17.38 -12.07
CA ASN A 591 -16.35 16.46 -11.92
C ASN A 591 -16.28 15.63 -10.63
N LEU A 592 -15.06 15.27 -10.19
CA LEU A 592 -14.83 14.57 -8.92
C LEU A 592 -14.86 15.55 -7.76
N GLY A 593 -14.21 16.70 -7.93
CA GLY A 593 -14.16 17.78 -6.95
C GLY A 593 -15.52 18.36 -6.59
N ARG A 594 -16.49 18.35 -7.52
CA ARG A 594 -17.88 18.76 -7.25
C ARG A 594 -18.51 18.01 -6.07
N PHE A 595 -18.12 16.76 -5.85
CA PHE A 595 -18.66 15.91 -4.78
C PHE A 595 -17.60 15.52 -3.74
N SER A 596 -16.34 15.98 -3.89
CA SER A 596 -15.15 15.33 -3.32
C SER A 596 -15.23 13.80 -3.36
N ALA A 597 -15.53 13.26 -4.54
CA ALA A 597 -15.80 11.85 -4.73
C ALA A 597 -14.61 11.00 -4.23
N THR A 598 -13.37 11.43 -4.46
CA THR A 598 -12.17 10.69 -4.07
C THR A 598 -11.98 10.68 -2.55
N ARG A 599 -12.19 11.82 -1.86
CA ARG A 599 -12.15 11.84 -0.38
C ARG A 599 -13.22 10.95 0.23
N ARG A 600 -14.46 10.97 -0.30
CA ARG A 600 -15.55 10.11 0.19
C ARG A 600 -15.21 8.64 0.04
N VAL A 601 -14.69 8.24 -1.11
CA VAL A 601 -14.20 6.86 -1.35
C VAL A 601 -13.10 6.50 -0.36
N ALA A 602 -12.10 7.35 -0.20
CA ALA A 602 -10.96 7.11 0.69
C ALA A 602 -11.42 6.93 2.16
N ARG A 603 -12.26 7.84 2.68
CA ARG A 603 -12.83 7.76 4.03
C ARG A 603 -13.67 6.49 4.24
N THR A 604 -14.46 6.13 3.23
CA THR A 604 -15.28 4.92 3.25
C THR A 604 -14.41 3.67 3.29
N VAL A 605 -13.40 3.55 2.43
CA VAL A 605 -12.51 2.39 2.44
C VAL A 605 -11.72 2.33 3.75
N PHE A 606 -11.24 3.47 4.26
CA PHE A 606 -10.54 3.55 5.54
C PHE A 606 -11.40 3.03 6.70
N LEU A 607 -12.61 3.58 6.88
CA LEU A 607 -13.51 3.15 7.95
C LEU A 607 -13.84 1.66 7.84
N GLY A 608 -13.95 1.14 6.61
CA GLY A 608 -14.32 -0.25 6.33
C GLY A 608 -13.18 -1.28 6.41
N THR A 609 -11.92 -0.86 6.54
CA THR A 609 -10.76 -1.77 6.35
C THR A 609 -9.65 -1.58 7.36
N ALA A 610 -9.51 -0.41 7.98
CA ALA A 610 -8.48 -0.15 8.99
C ALA A 610 -8.41 -1.18 10.14
N PRO A 611 -9.53 -1.68 10.71
CA PRO A 611 -9.47 -2.67 11.79
C PRO A 611 -9.19 -4.10 11.31
N MET A 612 -9.23 -4.39 10.00
CA MET A 612 -9.21 -5.76 9.45
C MET A 612 -7.81 -6.36 9.23
N ARG A 613 -6.78 -5.87 9.90
CA ARG A 613 -5.41 -6.34 9.69
C ARG A 613 -5.29 -7.84 10.00
N GLY A 614 -4.84 -8.64 9.02
CA GLY A 614 -4.67 -10.09 9.16
C GLY A 614 -5.93 -10.93 8.93
N ALA A 615 -7.07 -10.32 8.59
CA ALA A 615 -8.29 -11.05 8.26
C ALA A 615 -8.22 -11.68 6.85
N ALA A 616 -8.78 -12.90 6.69
CA ALA A 616 -8.77 -13.63 5.42
C ALA A 616 -9.58 -12.95 4.30
N ASN A 617 -10.62 -12.18 4.66
CA ASN A 617 -11.49 -11.45 3.72
C ASN A 617 -11.29 -9.93 3.85
N ARG A 618 -10.05 -9.47 3.66
CA ARG A 618 -9.73 -8.03 3.73
C ARG A 618 -10.32 -7.26 2.55
N GLY A 619 -10.82 -6.06 2.81
CA GLY A 619 -11.22 -5.09 1.79
C GLY A 619 -12.70 -5.05 1.44
N LYS A 620 -13.06 -3.96 0.76
CA LYS A 620 -14.42 -3.61 0.35
C LYS A 620 -14.52 -3.63 -1.17
N ASP A 621 -15.58 -4.23 -1.67
CA ASP A 621 -15.90 -4.18 -3.10
C ASP A 621 -16.51 -2.82 -3.47
N ILE A 622 -16.65 -2.56 -4.78
CA ILE A 622 -17.23 -1.30 -5.27
C ILE A 622 -18.66 -1.08 -4.78
N ARG A 623 -19.44 -2.14 -4.52
CA ARG A 623 -20.85 -2.02 -4.09
C ARG A 623 -20.93 -1.49 -2.66
N GLN A 624 -20.10 -2.03 -1.77
CA GLN A 624 -19.97 -1.57 -0.40
C GLN A 624 -19.36 -0.16 -0.31
N ILE A 625 -18.47 0.19 -1.24
CA ILE A 625 -17.92 1.55 -1.34
C ILE A 625 -19.00 2.53 -1.77
N ASN A 626 -19.79 2.20 -2.80
CA ASN A 626 -20.90 3.03 -3.26
C ASN A 626 -21.95 3.26 -2.16
N LEU A 627 -22.31 2.21 -1.40
CA LEU A 627 -23.23 2.33 -0.27
C LEU A 627 -22.77 3.37 0.77
N GLY A 628 -21.45 3.49 0.98
CA GLY A 628 -20.89 4.43 1.94
C GLY A 628 -20.64 5.86 1.40
N CYS A 629 -20.78 6.08 0.09
CA CYS A 629 -20.40 7.34 -0.57
C CYS A 629 -21.55 8.08 -1.27
N VAL A 630 -22.44 7.34 -1.92
CA VAL A 630 -23.40 7.88 -2.90
C VAL A 630 -24.67 8.35 -2.20
N GLN A 631 -25.12 9.57 -2.53
CA GLN A 631 -26.43 10.08 -2.14
C GLN A 631 -27.40 10.15 -3.33
N PRO A 632 -28.72 10.17 -3.09
CA PRO A 632 -29.72 10.41 -4.13
C PRO A 632 -29.39 11.67 -4.96
N GLY A 633 -29.35 11.51 -6.28
CA GLY A 633 -28.99 12.57 -7.23
C GLY A 633 -27.52 12.54 -7.69
N GLU A 634 -26.68 11.69 -7.10
CA GLU A 634 -25.28 11.51 -7.49
C GLU A 634 -25.08 10.23 -8.33
N SER A 635 -24.10 10.22 -9.24
CA SER A 635 -23.83 9.08 -10.13
C SER A 635 -22.81 8.10 -9.52
N THR A 636 -23.14 6.80 -9.48
CA THR A 636 -22.24 5.72 -9.05
C THR A 636 -20.95 5.65 -9.88
N ALA A 637 -21.03 5.96 -11.18
CA ALA A 637 -19.88 5.95 -12.09
C ALA A 637 -18.80 6.96 -11.69
N THR A 638 -19.18 8.11 -11.10
CA THR A 638 -18.25 9.12 -10.61
C THR A 638 -17.37 8.58 -9.49
N PHE A 639 -17.96 7.83 -8.55
CA PHE A 639 -17.22 7.21 -7.45
C PHE A 639 -16.37 6.01 -7.92
N GLY A 640 -16.82 5.29 -8.95
CA GLY A 640 -16.02 4.26 -9.63
C GLY A 640 -14.75 4.84 -10.29
N ASP A 641 -14.85 5.98 -11.00
CA ASP A 641 -13.67 6.67 -11.56
C ASP A 641 -12.75 7.20 -10.45
N ALA A 642 -13.32 7.76 -9.38
CA ALA A 642 -12.56 8.23 -8.23
C ALA A 642 -11.75 7.09 -7.57
N LEU A 643 -12.37 5.92 -7.36
CA LEU A 643 -11.69 4.74 -6.82
C LEU A 643 -10.53 4.29 -7.71
N ARG A 644 -10.75 4.21 -9.02
CA ARG A 644 -9.72 3.78 -9.98
C ARG A 644 -8.52 4.72 -9.98
N ARG A 645 -8.76 6.04 -9.94
CA ARG A 645 -7.68 7.04 -9.85
C ARG A 645 -6.94 6.96 -8.53
N LEU A 646 -7.66 6.74 -7.43
CA LEU A 646 -7.07 6.58 -6.11
C LEU A 646 -6.21 5.31 -6.04
N GLN A 647 -6.68 4.18 -6.58
CA GLN A 647 -5.92 2.92 -6.67
C GLN A 647 -4.60 3.08 -7.43
N ASN A 648 -4.56 3.96 -8.43
CA ASN A 648 -3.35 4.23 -9.21
C ASN A 648 -2.37 5.17 -8.48
N LYS A 649 -2.85 6.15 -7.70
CA LYS A 649 -2.00 7.18 -7.09
C LYS A 649 -1.67 6.96 -5.61
N ALA A 650 -2.50 6.27 -4.83
CA ALA A 650 -2.32 6.14 -3.38
C ALA A 650 -1.12 5.23 -3.01
N GLN A 651 -0.38 5.59 -1.95
CA GLN A 651 0.74 4.81 -1.40
C GLN A 651 0.28 3.61 -0.60
N TYR A 652 -0.80 3.70 0.15
CA TYR A 652 -1.19 2.72 1.16
C TYR A 652 -2.48 1.97 0.79
N LEU A 653 -3.03 2.21 -0.40
CA LEU A 653 -4.22 1.55 -0.91
C LEU A 653 -3.83 0.35 -1.77
N HIS A 654 -4.39 -0.81 -1.44
CA HIS A 654 -4.14 -2.09 -2.12
C HIS A 654 -5.43 -2.67 -2.68
N THR A 655 -5.29 -3.51 -3.70
CA THR A 655 -6.42 -4.20 -4.34
C THR A 655 -6.12 -5.69 -4.43
N ASP A 656 -7.07 -6.52 -4.00
CA ASP A 656 -7.04 -7.98 -4.11
C ASP A 656 -8.31 -8.46 -4.81
N GLY A 657 -8.20 -8.82 -6.09
CA GLY A 657 -9.36 -9.07 -6.95
C GLY A 657 -10.22 -7.81 -7.13
N GLU A 658 -11.49 -7.87 -6.72
CA GLU A 658 -12.42 -6.74 -6.74
C GLU A 658 -12.44 -5.93 -5.43
N ARG A 659 -11.67 -6.34 -4.41
CA ARG A 659 -11.71 -5.75 -3.06
C ARG A 659 -10.56 -4.78 -2.85
N THR A 660 -10.87 -3.60 -2.34
CA THR A 660 -9.89 -2.54 -2.03
C THR A 660 -9.73 -2.37 -0.53
N TYR A 661 -8.50 -2.20 -0.03
CA TYR A 661 -8.21 -2.01 1.39
C TYR A 661 -6.98 -1.14 1.65
N TYR A 662 -6.93 -0.50 2.82
CA TYR A 662 -5.71 0.15 3.30
C TYR A 662 -4.83 -0.82 4.07
N ASP A 663 -3.52 -0.72 3.87
CA ASP A 663 -2.50 -1.46 4.60
C ASP A 663 -1.33 -0.51 4.94
N PRO A 664 -0.75 -0.57 6.14
CA PRO A 664 0.46 0.18 6.46
C PRO A 664 1.67 -0.12 5.55
N ALA A 665 1.73 -1.29 4.92
CA ALA A 665 2.73 -1.57 3.91
C ALA A 665 2.49 -0.71 2.66
N GLN A 666 3.55 -0.09 2.11
CA GLN A 666 3.43 0.68 0.88
C GLN A 666 3.08 -0.21 -0.33
N ASN A 667 2.32 0.35 -1.26
CA ASN A 667 1.96 -0.25 -2.54
C ASN A 667 3.20 -0.29 -3.45
N ILE A 668 3.61 -1.50 -3.82
CA ILE A 668 4.77 -1.77 -4.67
C ILE A 668 4.71 -1.09 -6.04
N SER A 669 3.51 -0.78 -6.55
CA SER A 669 3.35 -0.11 -7.85
C SER A 669 3.83 1.34 -7.81
N ARG A 670 3.63 2.02 -6.68
CA ARG A 670 4.12 3.39 -6.48
C ARG A 670 5.61 3.41 -6.17
N ASP A 671 6.12 2.43 -5.42
CA ASP A 671 7.57 2.25 -5.27
C ASP A 671 8.23 2.04 -6.65
N ALA A 672 7.58 1.28 -7.55
CA ALA A 672 8.07 1.09 -8.91
C ALA A 672 8.09 2.40 -9.72
N GLU A 673 7.02 3.19 -9.65
CA GLU A 673 6.95 4.48 -10.35
C GLU A 673 7.97 5.48 -9.82
N SER A 674 8.16 5.57 -8.50
CA SER A 674 9.18 6.43 -7.90
C SER A 674 10.59 6.01 -8.35
N ARG A 675 10.89 4.70 -8.31
CA ARG A 675 12.20 4.18 -8.75
C ARG A 675 12.44 4.36 -10.24
N LYS A 676 11.39 4.34 -11.06
CA LYS A 676 11.49 4.57 -12.51
C LYS A 676 12.15 5.93 -12.78
N ASP A 677 11.81 6.96 -11.99
CA ASP A 677 12.33 8.31 -12.14
C ASP A 677 13.75 8.48 -11.55
N ASP A 678 14.21 7.56 -10.71
CA ASP A 678 15.55 7.59 -10.08
C ASP A 678 16.67 7.10 -11.02
N PHE A 679 16.36 6.36 -12.09
CA PHE A 679 17.37 5.78 -12.99
C PHE A 679 17.94 6.81 -13.98
N SER A 680 19.26 6.96 -13.99
CA SER A 680 19.98 7.81 -14.94
C SER A 680 19.92 7.27 -16.38
N ALA A 681 19.99 8.16 -17.37
CA ALA A 681 19.99 7.79 -18.79
C ALA A 681 21.15 6.86 -19.17
N ASP A 682 22.32 7.03 -18.54
CA ASP A 682 23.49 6.17 -18.78
C ASP A 682 23.25 4.73 -18.32
N ALA A 683 22.66 4.55 -17.14
CA ALA A 683 22.33 3.23 -16.60
C ALA A 683 21.29 2.51 -17.48
N VAL A 684 20.31 3.24 -18.01
CA VAL A 684 19.31 2.70 -18.95
C VAL A 684 19.98 2.26 -20.26
N THR A 685 20.89 3.07 -20.79
CA THR A 685 21.64 2.74 -22.02
C THR A 685 22.49 1.48 -21.86
N GLU A 686 23.20 1.35 -20.74
CA GLU A 686 24.00 0.17 -20.44
C GLU A 686 23.12 -1.09 -20.30
N TYR A 687 21.95 -0.95 -19.67
CA TYR A 687 21.00 -2.05 -19.53
C TYR A 687 20.45 -2.49 -20.89
N ILE A 688 20.07 -1.56 -21.78
CA ILE A 688 19.67 -1.88 -23.16
C ILE A 688 20.77 -2.64 -23.89
N ALA A 689 22.02 -2.16 -23.82
CA ALA A 689 23.15 -2.84 -24.46
C ALA A 689 23.36 -4.26 -23.92
N LYS A 690 23.18 -4.46 -22.60
CA LYS A 690 23.25 -5.78 -21.97
C LYS A 690 22.14 -6.72 -22.46
N LEU A 691 20.92 -6.21 -22.64
CA LEU A 691 19.79 -6.98 -23.18
C LEU A 691 20.05 -7.42 -24.63
N ILE A 692 20.52 -6.51 -25.48
CA ILE A 692 20.85 -6.81 -26.88
C ILE A 692 21.97 -7.86 -26.96
N LYS A 693 23.00 -7.74 -26.13
CA LYS A 693 24.09 -8.74 -26.03
C LYS A 693 23.57 -10.13 -25.62
N LYS A 694 22.50 -10.19 -24.83
CA LYS A 694 21.87 -11.44 -24.38
C LYS A 694 20.94 -12.03 -25.44
N SER A 695 20.21 -11.19 -26.20
CA SER A 695 19.26 -11.64 -27.22
C SER A 695 19.95 -12.04 -28.54
N GLU A 696 20.96 -11.28 -28.98
CA GLU A 696 21.64 -11.47 -30.27
C GLU A 696 22.83 -12.43 -30.14
N THR A 697 22.52 -13.70 -29.89
CA THR A 697 23.52 -14.80 -29.84
C THR A 697 23.65 -15.56 -31.15
N GLN A 698 22.66 -15.43 -32.04
CA GLN A 698 22.64 -16.10 -33.34
C GLN A 698 23.34 -15.23 -34.38
N THR A 699 24.10 -15.85 -35.29
CA THR A 699 24.87 -15.14 -36.30
C THR A 699 24.15 -15.00 -37.65
N ALA A 700 23.00 -15.67 -37.82
CA ALA A 700 22.26 -15.73 -39.09
C ALA A 700 23.19 -16.08 -40.27
N ASP A 701 23.16 -15.30 -41.36
CA ASP A 701 24.09 -15.43 -42.50
C ASP A 701 25.41 -14.68 -42.34
N PHE A 702 25.67 -14.06 -41.19
CA PHE A 702 26.96 -13.46 -40.88
C PHE A 702 27.90 -14.47 -40.23
N GLU A 703 29.21 -14.28 -40.40
CA GLU A 703 30.21 -15.10 -39.69
C GLU A 703 30.26 -14.69 -38.21
N ARG A 704 30.00 -13.41 -37.91
CA ARG A 704 29.90 -12.90 -36.53
C ARG A 704 29.04 -11.65 -36.42
N VAL A 705 28.29 -11.56 -35.32
CA VAL A 705 27.54 -10.37 -34.91
C VAL A 705 28.25 -9.73 -33.72
N HIS A 706 28.42 -8.40 -33.76
CA HIS A 706 29.02 -7.60 -32.70
C HIS A 706 27.92 -6.74 -32.06
N PRO A 707 27.31 -7.19 -30.95
CA PRO A 707 26.25 -6.46 -30.27
C PRO A 707 26.83 -5.31 -29.41
N CYS A 708 26.49 -4.07 -29.76
CA CYS A 708 26.83 -2.84 -29.05
C CYS A 708 28.33 -2.73 -28.68
N PRO A 709 29.25 -2.70 -29.66
CA PRO A 709 30.66 -2.38 -29.39
C PRO A 709 30.80 -0.89 -29.06
N PHE A 710 31.59 -0.57 -28.04
CA PHE A 710 31.83 0.83 -27.64
C PHE A 710 32.94 1.48 -28.48
N SER A 711 33.84 0.66 -29.02
CA SER A 711 35.01 1.13 -29.76
C SER A 711 35.26 0.33 -31.06
N PRO A 712 35.83 0.95 -32.11
CA PRO A 712 36.26 0.25 -33.32
C PRO A 712 37.29 -0.87 -33.09
N SER A 713 38.00 -0.85 -31.96
CA SER A 713 38.94 -1.92 -31.56
C SER A 713 38.27 -3.23 -31.17
N GLU A 714 37.01 -3.21 -30.76
CA GLU A 714 36.27 -4.42 -30.37
C GLU A 714 35.86 -5.27 -31.59
N VAL A 715 35.84 -4.68 -32.79
CA VAL A 715 35.46 -5.37 -34.02
C VAL A 715 36.71 -5.84 -34.77
N VAL A 716 37.01 -7.13 -34.65
CA VAL A 716 38.14 -7.78 -35.33
C VAL A 716 38.01 -7.66 -36.85
N ASP A 717 39.14 -7.34 -37.51
CA ASP A 717 39.26 -7.13 -38.95
C ASP A 717 39.63 -8.45 -39.66
N GLU A 718 38.62 -9.14 -40.18
CA GLU A 718 38.73 -10.43 -40.88
C GLU A 718 38.01 -10.40 -42.24
N PRO A 719 38.41 -11.25 -43.20
CA PRO A 719 37.78 -11.35 -44.52
C PRO A 719 36.46 -12.14 -44.49
N SER A 720 35.53 -11.74 -43.61
CA SER A 720 34.22 -12.38 -43.45
C SER A 720 33.14 -11.39 -43.06
N ALA A 721 31.94 -11.54 -43.62
CA ALA A 721 30.84 -10.61 -43.42
C ALA A 721 30.38 -10.57 -41.95
N ARG A 722 30.32 -9.37 -41.38
CA ARG A 722 30.05 -9.09 -39.98
C ARG A 722 29.00 -7.99 -39.81
N LEU A 723 28.07 -8.22 -38.89
CA LEU A 723 27.07 -7.24 -38.50
C LEU A 723 27.51 -6.55 -37.21
N VAL A 724 27.49 -5.23 -37.21
CA VAL A 724 27.75 -4.39 -36.04
C VAL A 724 26.44 -3.73 -35.61
N ILE A 725 25.92 -4.08 -34.44
CA ILE A 725 24.74 -3.42 -33.88
C ILE A 725 25.24 -2.24 -33.04
N LEU A 726 24.96 -1.02 -33.45
CA LEU A 726 25.48 0.18 -32.81
C LEU A 726 24.85 0.39 -31.41
N PRO A 727 25.57 1.06 -30.49
CA PRO A 727 25.02 1.43 -29.19
C PRO A 727 23.72 2.25 -29.30
N PRO A 728 22.81 2.18 -28.30
CA PRO A 728 21.49 2.84 -28.38
C PRO A 728 21.53 4.35 -28.62
N ASN A 729 22.58 5.02 -28.14
CA ASN A 729 22.78 6.48 -28.30
C ASN A 729 23.13 6.89 -29.73
N GLU A 730 23.59 5.94 -30.55
CA GLU A 730 23.96 6.12 -31.94
C GLU A 730 22.73 5.89 -32.83
N THR A 731 21.89 6.92 -32.92
CA THR A 731 20.59 6.86 -33.60
C THR A 731 20.65 7.32 -35.06
N HIS A 732 19.68 6.85 -35.84
CA HIS A 732 19.44 7.24 -37.23
C HIS A 732 17.98 7.67 -37.46
N THR A 733 17.77 8.56 -38.44
CA THR A 733 16.46 9.02 -38.91
C THR A 733 16.50 9.18 -40.43
N SER A 734 15.43 8.80 -41.14
CA SER A 734 15.34 8.85 -42.62
C SER A 734 15.58 10.22 -43.26
N ALA A 735 15.47 11.30 -42.50
CA ALA A 735 15.60 12.67 -43.00
C ALA A 735 17.03 13.24 -42.91
N SER A 736 17.95 12.54 -42.21
CA SER A 736 19.31 13.02 -41.98
C SER A 736 20.34 12.13 -42.66
N SER A 737 21.17 12.74 -43.51
CA SER A 737 22.34 12.09 -44.12
C SER A 737 23.57 12.04 -43.22
N ASP A 738 23.60 12.85 -42.14
CA ASP A 738 24.73 12.97 -41.20
C ASP A 738 24.29 12.64 -39.76
N SER A 739 23.65 11.48 -39.59
CA SER A 739 23.23 11.00 -38.27
C SER A 739 24.41 10.52 -37.40
N LYS A 740 24.23 10.47 -36.08
CA LYS A 740 25.23 9.93 -35.14
C LYS A 740 25.63 8.48 -35.51
N ALA A 741 24.64 7.65 -35.83
CA ALA A 741 24.86 6.30 -36.32
C ALA A 741 25.73 6.24 -37.59
N MET A 742 25.57 7.18 -38.52
CA MET A 742 26.36 7.23 -39.77
C MET A 742 27.81 7.65 -39.51
N MET A 743 28.03 8.68 -38.68
CA MET A 743 29.38 9.07 -38.26
C MET A 743 30.10 7.92 -37.55
N GLN A 744 29.38 7.21 -36.68
CA GLN A 744 29.94 6.05 -35.98
C GLN A 744 30.24 4.90 -36.95
N ALA A 745 29.32 4.59 -37.88
CA ALA A 745 29.55 3.60 -38.92
C ALA A 745 30.78 3.92 -39.78
N GLU A 746 30.99 5.19 -40.12
CA GLU A 746 32.18 5.65 -40.84
C GLU A 746 33.47 5.42 -40.03
N GLN A 747 33.47 5.73 -38.73
CA GLN A 747 34.61 5.47 -37.86
C GLN A 747 34.95 3.97 -37.79
N PHE A 748 33.94 3.10 -37.62
CA PHE A 748 34.13 1.64 -37.63
C PHE A 748 34.62 1.14 -38.99
N LEU A 749 34.16 1.73 -40.09
CA LEU A 749 34.57 1.34 -41.45
C LEU A 749 36.02 1.71 -41.74
N ASN A 750 36.50 2.85 -41.22
CA ASN A 750 37.83 3.36 -41.54
C ASN A 750 38.92 2.90 -40.54
N SER A 751 38.54 2.52 -39.31
CA SER A 751 39.50 2.21 -38.24
C SER A 751 39.25 0.86 -37.54
N ARG A 752 40.34 0.27 -37.04
CA ARG A 752 40.35 -0.89 -36.12
C ARG A 752 41.18 -0.53 -34.88
N GLY A 753 40.67 0.43 -34.10
CA GLY A 753 41.45 1.05 -33.03
C GLY A 753 42.42 2.09 -33.58
N SER A 754 43.72 1.95 -33.32
CA SER A 754 44.75 2.91 -33.76
C SER A 754 45.25 2.70 -35.20
N SER A 755 44.83 1.61 -35.87
CA SER A 755 45.24 1.28 -37.25
C SER A 755 44.06 1.41 -38.23
N PRO A 756 44.32 1.73 -39.51
CA PRO A 756 43.28 1.72 -40.54
C PRO A 756 42.75 0.29 -40.74
N ARG A 757 41.45 0.18 -41.04
CA ARG A 757 40.79 -1.11 -41.31
C ARG A 757 41.03 -1.53 -42.76
N LEU A 758 41.39 -2.80 -42.96
CA LEU A 758 41.66 -3.35 -44.29
C LEU A 758 40.38 -3.89 -44.94
N TYR A 759 39.63 -4.75 -44.26
CA TYR A 759 38.46 -5.45 -44.84
C TYR A 759 37.16 -4.62 -44.71
N ARG A 760 37.16 -3.44 -45.35
CA ARG A 760 36.07 -2.47 -45.27
C ARG A 760 34.77 -3.02 -45.86
N ASN A 761 34.86 -3.86 -46.89
CA ASN A 761 33.67 -4.42 -47.55
C ASN A 761 32.91 -5.42 -46.66
N MET A 762 33.50 -5.88 -45.56
CA MET A 762 32.92 -6.93 -44.71
C MET A 762 32.02 -6.43 -43.58
N LEU A 763 31.84 -5.11 -43.42
CA LEU A 763 31.03 -4.53 -42.33
C LEU A 763 29.68 -3.98 -42.82
N VAL A 764 28.64 -4.29 -42.05
CA VAL A 764 27.32 -3.67 -42.13
C VAL A 764 26.84 -3.29 -40.73
N PHE A 765 26.00 -2.27 -40.62
CA PHE A 765 25.64 -1.67 -39.32
C PHE A 765 24.14 -1.67 -39.09
N ALA A 766 23.70 -2.00 -37.87
CA ALA A 766 22.31 -1.82 -37.45
C ALA A 766 22.22 -0.71 -36.39
N ALA A 767 21.25 0.20 -36.53
CA ALA A 767 21.08 1.37 -35.69
C ALA A 767 19.65 1.51 -35.15
N ALA A 768 19.54 2.19 -33.99
CA ALA A 768 18.28 2.54 -33.37
C ALA A 768 17.62 3.74 -34.07
N ASP A 769 16.29 3.74 -34.14
CA ASP A 769 15.50 4.88 -34.61
C ASP A 769 15.41 5.97 -33.53
N GLN A 770 15.69 7.22 -33.92
CA GLN A 770 15.72 8.34 -32.97
C GLN A 770 14.37 8.63 -32.32
N THR A 771 13.26 8.44 -33.04
CA THR A 771 11.92 8.76 -32.51
C THR A 771 11.41 7.71 -31.54
N ARG A 772 11.80 6.45 -31.74
CA ARG A 772 11.36 5.32 -30.91
C ARG A 772 12.25 5.06 -29.70
N LEU A 773 13.45 5.63 -29.66
CA LEU A 773 14.38 5.44 -28.54
C LEU A 773 13.77 5.86 -27.19
N GLY A 774 13.06 6.99 -27.14
CA GLY A 774 12.42 7.45 -25.89
C GLY A 774 11.38 6.47 -25.35
N GLU A 775 10.59 5.83 -26.23
CA GLU A 775 9.63 4.80 -25.83
C GLU A 775 10.33 3.53 -25.30
N LEU A 776 11.48 3.17 -25.86
CA LEU A 776 12.30 2.06 -25.38
C LEU A 776 12.93 2.38 -24.03
N GLU A 777 13.49 3.57 -23.85
CA GLU A 777 14.08 4.02 -22.58
C GLU A 777 13.06 3.98 -21.45
N ASP A 778 11.85 4.49 -21.68
CA ASP A 778 10.79 4.47 -20.67
C ASP A 778 10.33 3.04 -20.33
N ALA A 779 10.18 2.16 -21.32
CA ALA A 779 9.86 0.76 -21.08
C ALA A 779 10.96 0.03 -20.26
N VAL A 780 12.23 0.36 -20.53
CA VAL A 780 13.37 -0.21 -19.80
C VAL A 780 13.43 0.31 -18.36
N ARG A 781 13.15 1.59 -18.11
CA ARG A 781 13.07 2.13 -16.74
C ARG A 781 12.01 1.40 -15.92
N TRP A 782 10.85 1.10 -16.51
CA TRP A 782 9.82 0.29 -15.85
C TRP A 782 10.33 -1.11 -15.53
N CYS A 783 10.99 -1.77 -16.48
CA CYS A 783 11.59 -3.09 -16.28
C CYS A 783 12.61 -3.09 -15.13
N MET A 784 13.52 -2.10 -15.11
CA MET A 784 14.54 -1.93 -14.07
C MET A 784 13.92 -1.67 -12.69
N ALA A 785 12.83 -0.89 -12.61
CA ALA A 785 12.12 -0.63 -11.36
C ALA A 785 11.52 -1.92 -10.78
N TRP A 786 10.82 -2.71 -11.60
CA TRP A 786 10.24 -3.98 -11.16
C TRP A 786 11.30 -5.04 -10.83
N ASP A 787 12.40 -5.06 -11.57
CA ASP A 787 13.58 -5.89 -11.27
C ASP A 787 14.16 -5.57 -9.89
N ALA A 788 14.34 -4.27 -9.58
CA ALA A 788 14.90 -3.83 -8.30
C ALA A 788 13.99 -4.18 -7.11
N ILE A 789 12.68 -4.06 -7.27
CA ILE A 789 11.70 -4.43 -6.24
C ILE A 789 11.70 -5.94 -6.00
N TYR A 790 11.67 -6.73 -7.08
CA TYR A 790 11.68 -8.19 -6.97
C TYR A 790 12.99 -8.75 -6.37
N ALA A 791 14.12 -8.11 -6.70
CA ALA A 791 15.42 -8.47 -6.14
C ALA A 791 15.49 -8.20 -4.61
N LYS A 792 14.92 -7.08 -4.16
CA LYS A 792 14.89 -6.68 -2.74
C LYS A 792 13.65 -7.15 -1.97
N ARG A 793 12.95 -8.20 -2.46
CA ARG A 793 11.68 -8.66 -1.87
C ARG A 793 11.77 -9.05 -0.38
N GLU A 794 12.92 -9.55 0.08
CA GLU A 794 13.17 -9.92 1.48
C GLU A 794 13.48 -8.70 2.35
N GLU A 795 14.24 -7.73 1.82
CA GLU A 795 14.54 -6.46 2.52
C GLU A 795 13.32 -5.55 2.66
N LEU A 796 12.43 -5.59 1.66
CA LEU A 796 11.18 -4.81 1.62
C LEU A 796 10.02 -5.50 2.35
N ASP A 797 10.25 -6.66 2.96
CA ASP A 797 9.25 -7.48 3.66
C ASP A 797 7.95 -7.66 2.85
N LEU A 798 8.09 -7.97 1.55
CA LEU A 798 6.95 -8.07 0.64
C LEU A 798 6.09 -9.29 0.98
N ASN A 799 4.78 -9.08 1.07
CA ASN A 799 3.85 -10.18 1.31
C ASN A 799 3.69 -11.10 0.07
N PRO A 800 3.14 -12.33 0.21
CA PRO A 800 3.05 -13.29 -0.90
C PRO A 800 2.23 -12.82 -2.10
N SER A 801 1.24 -11.93 -1.91
CA SER A 801 0.50 -11.30 -3.02
C SER A 801 1.34 -10.26 -3.77
N GLN A 802 2.13 -9.46 -3.06
CA GLN A 802 3.03 -8.46 -3.63
C GLN A 802 4.17 -9.13 -4.41
N VAL A 803 4.73 -10.23 -3.90
CA VAL A 803 5.75 -11.00 -4.62
C VAL A 803 5.23 -11.53 -5.96
N ARG A 804 4.02 -12.12 -5.98
CA ARG A 804 3.38 -12.58 -7.23
C ARG A 804 3.11 -11.45 -8.20
N THR A 805 2.67 -10.30 -7.70
CA THR A 805 2.40 -9.11 -8.52
C THR A 805 3.69 -8.55 -9.13
N ALA A 806 4.75 -8.41 -8.33
CA ALA A 806 6.06 -7.97 -8.80
C ALA A 806 6.65 -8.94 -9.85
N GLU A 807 6.53 -10.25 -9.65
CA GLU A 807 6.96 -11.25 -10.62
C GLU A 807 6.18 -11.15 -11.95
N SER A 808 4.86 -11.00 -11.87
CA SER A 808 4.00 -10.85 -13.05
C SER A 808 4.34 -9.58 -13.83
N LYS A 809 4.49 -8.45 -13.13
CA LYS A 809 4.83 -7.15 -13.74
C LYS A 809 6.22 -7.17 -14.36
N LYS A 810 7.20 -7.79 -13.71
CA LYS A 810 8.52 -8.02 -14.27
C LYS A 810 8.44 -8.77 -15.61
N LYS A 811 7.74 -9.92 -15.66
CA LYS A 811 7.59 -10.70 -16.91
C LYS A 811 6.86 -9.94 -18.01
N GLU A 812 5.84 -9.16 -17.66
CA GLU A 812 5.10 -8.31 -18.59
C GLU A 812 6.03 -7.27 -19.23
N TRP A 813 6.77 -6.51 -18.42
CA TRP A 813 7.69 -5.49 -18.90
C TRP A 813 8.91 -6.06 -19.64
N ASP A 814 9.44 -7.22 -19.22
CA ASP A 814 10.47 -7.95 -19.97
C ASP A 814 10.02 -8.23 -21.42
N GLY A 815 8.76 -8.67 -21.59
CA GLY A 815 8.17 -8.92 -22.91
C GLY A 815 7.99 -7.64 -23.73
N VAL A 816 7.49 -6.57 -23.11
CA VAL A 816 7.33 -5.25 -23.76
C VAL A 816 8.68 -4.70 -24.23
N VAL A 817 9.73 -4.80 -23.40
CA VAL A 817 11.07 -4.34 -23.76
C VAL A 817 11.62 -5.12 -24.95
N GLY A 818 11.48 -6.45 -24.98
CA GLY A 818 11.92 -7.27 -26.13
C GLY A 818 11.26 -6.86 -27.46
N GLN A 819 9.95 -6.59 -27.43
CA GLN A 819 9.23 -6.08 -28.59
C GLN A 819 9.72 -4.67 -28.99
N ARG A 820 9.89 -3.76 -28.02
CA ARG A 820 10.36 -2.39 -28.26
C ARG A 820 11.78 -2.34 -28.81
N ILE A 821 12.68 -3.23 -28.38
CA ILE A 821 14.03 -3.35 -28.95
C ILE A 821 13.94 -3.68 -30.44
N SER A 822 13.12 -4.67 -30.81
CA SER A 822 12.94 -5.10 -32.20
C SER A 822 12.33 -4.01 -33.08
N GLU A 823 11.41 -3.21 -32.51
CA GLU A 823 10.76 -2.07 -33.18
C GLU A 823 11.66 -0.84 -33.31
N THR A 824 12.62 -0.66 -32.39
CA THR A 824 13.54 0.49 -32.33
C THR A 824 14.78 0.26 -33.19
N TYR A 825 15.37 -0.93 -33.14
CA TYR A 825 16.48 -1.32 -34.02
C TYR A 825 15.95 -1.72 -35.39
N CYS A 826 15.59 -0.72 -36.20
CA CYS A 826 15.00 -0.92 -37.52
C CYS A 826 15.83 -0.34 -38.67
N TRP A 827 16.98 0.27 -38.43
CA TRP A 827 17.81 0.83 -39.49
C TRP A 827 19.01 -0.06 -39.78
N LEU A 828 19.18 -0.46 -41.03
CA LEU A 828 20.35 -1.17 -41.54
C LEU A 828 21.13 -0.23 -42.46
N ILE A 829 22.33 0.14 -42.05
CA ILE A 829 23.23 1.03 -42.77
C ILE A 829 24.27 0.18 -43.49
N VAL A 830 24.30 0.32 -44.81
CA VAL A 830 25.16 -0.45 -45.71
C VAL A 830 26.11 0.50 -46.44
N PRO A 831 27.43 0.38 -46.21
CA PRO A 831 28.41 1.11 -47.00
C PRO A 831 28.42 0.59 -48.44
N THR A 832 28.31 1.50 -49.41
CA THR A 832 28.33 1.22 -50.85
C THR A 832 29.31 2.14 -51.57
N GLN A 833 29.90 1.66 -52.65
CA GLN A 833 30.77 2.45 -53.53
C GLN A 833 30.58 1.93 -54.96
N LEU A 834 30.17 2.77 -55.91
CA LEU A 834 29.92 2.30 -57.28
C LEU A 834 31.21 2.16 -58.10
N LYS A 835 32.17 3.06 -57.89
CA LYS A 835 33.48 3.06 -58.56
C LYS A 835 34.58 3.47 -57.59
N SER A 836 35.79 2.98 -57.81
CA SER A 836 36.96 3.32 -56.97
C SER A 836 37.26 4.83 -56.89
N SER A 837 36.81 5.62 -57.86
CA SER A 837 37.02 7.08 -57.91
C SER A 837 35.95 7.89 -57.17
N GLU A 838 34.86 7.25 -56.74
CA GLU A 838 33.74 7.91 -56.04
C GLU A 838 33.87 7.78 -54.52
N PRO A 839 33.38 8.75 -53.73
CA PRO A 839 33.36 8.64 -52.27
C PRO A 839 32.44 7.50 -51.82
N VAL A 840 32.68 6.97 -50.62
CA VAL A 840 31.81 5.96 -50.01
C VAL A 840 30.46 6.57 -49.65
N SER A 841 29.37 5.96 -50.10
CA SER A 841 28.00 6.30 -49.71
C SER A 841 27.45 5.32 -48.68
N TYR A 842 26.46 5.75 -47.90
CA TYR A 842 25.79 4.92 -46.91
C TYR A 842 24.31 4.81 -47.23
N GLU A 843 23.86 3.61 -47.57
CA GLU A 843 22.45 3.33 -47.83
C GLU A 843 21.78 2.82 -46.56
N ALA A 844 20.67 3.47 -46.17
CA ALA A 844 19.89 3.10 -45.00
C ALA A 844 18.62 2.37 -45.41
N PHE A 845 18.50 1.10 -45.04
CA PHE A 845 17.32 0.28 -45.25
C PHE A 845 16.54 0.09 -43.97
N ARG A 846 15.20 0.10 -44.07
CA ARG A 846 14.34 -0.17 -42.93
C ARG A 846 14.05 -1.67 -42.81
N LEU A 847 14.39 -2.25 -41.66
CA LEU A 847 14.10 -3.64 -41.29
C LEU A 847 12.64 -3.79 -40.86
N ARG A 848 12.03 -4.93 -41.20
CA ARG A 848 10.64 -5.27 -40.84
C ARG A 848 10.57 -6.70 -40.31
N GLY A 849 9.58 -6.98 -39.47
CA GLY A 849 9.36 -8.29 -38.85
C GLY A 849 9.83 -8.37 -37.39
N SER A 850 9.50 -9.49 -36.75
CA SER A 850 9.74 -9.78 -35.31
C SER A 850 10.92 -10.71 -35.05
N ASP A 851 11.63 -11.15 -36.09
CA ASP A 851 12.84 -11.98 -35.94
C ASP A 851 14.00 -11.17 -35.34
N SER A 852 15.11 -11.84 -35.00
CA SER A 852 16.32 -11.19 -34.46
C SER A 852 16.83 -10.06 -35.38
N ILE A 853 17.60 -9.11 -34.81
CA ILE A 853 18.19 -8.02 -35.60
C ILE A 853 19.11 -8.61 -36.68
N ALA A 854 19.87 -9.66 -36.34
CA ALA A 854 20.72 -10.37 -37.28
C ALA A 854 19.94 -11.01 -38.44
N ASP A 855 18.86 -11.74 -38.17
CA ASP A 855 18.07 -12.41 -39.20
C ASP A 855 17.40 -11.42 -40.15
N ARG A 856 16.83 -10.34 -39.60
CA ARG A 856 16.19 -9.30 -40.42
C ARG A 856 17.21 -8.59 -41.30
N SER A 857 18.40 -8.33 -40.77
CA SER A 857 19.50 -7.74 -41.51
C SER A 857 19.98 -8.65 -42.64
N ALA A 858 20.20 -9.93 -42.36
CA ALA A 858 20.61 -10.93 -43.35
C ALA A 858 19.60 -11.07 -44.50
N LYS A 859 18.31 -11.27 -44.17
CA LYS A 859 17.22 -11.36 -45.16
C LYS A 859 17.16 -10.12 -46.04
N LYS A 860 17.22 -8.93 -45.43
CA LYS A 860 17.16 -7.67 -46.18
C LYS A 860 18.38 -7.47 -47.08
N LEU A 861 19.58 -7.85 -46.64
CA LEU A 861 20.79 -7.78 -47.47
C LEU A 861 20.74 -8.76 -48.64
N ALA A 862 20.25 -9.99 -48.42
CA ALA A 862 20.06 -10.97 -49.47
C ALA A 862 19.06 -10.48 -50.53
N ASP A 863 17.92 -9.91 -50.10
CA ASP A 863 16.91 -9.34 -51.00
C ASP A 863 17.43 -8.17 -51.86
N GLN A 864 18.36 -7.37 -51.33
CA GLN A 864 18.99 -6.26 -52.07
C GLN A 864 20.25 -6.70 -52.86
N GLY A 865 20.66 -7.97 -52.78
CA GLY A 865 21.92 -8.44 -53.37
C GLY A 865 23.18 -7.87 -52.72
N ALA A 866 23.06 -7.24 -51.54
CA ALA A 866 24.15 -6.58 -50.82
C ALA A 866 24.94 -7.53 -49.90
N LEU A 867 24.49 -8.78 -49.75
CA LEU A 867 25.24 -9.89 -49.17
C LEU A 867 25.00 -11.13 -50.02
N VAL A 868 26.07 -11.69 -50.56
CA VAL A 868 26.00 -12.83 -51.47
C VAL A 868 26.47 -14.10 -50.76
N THR A 869 25.57 -15.06 -50.65
CA THR A 869 25.83 -16.39 -50.04
C THR A 869 26.18 -17.45 -51.08
N VAL A 870 25.78 -17.26 -52.33
CA VAL A 870 26.12 -18.11 -53.49
C VAL A 870 26.51 -17.20 -54.65
N TYR A 871 27.70 -17.39 -55.21
CA TYR A 871 28.21 -16.56 -56.28
C TYR A 871 28.53 -17.38 -57.53
N GLY A 872 27.93 -17.02 -58.67
CA GLY A 872 28.10 -17.75 -59.93
C GLY A 872 29.42 -17.45 -60.62
N SER A 873 30.05 -18.47 -61.20
CA SER A 873 31.36 -18.36 -61.87
C SER A 873 31.36 -17.39 -63.06
N ASN A 874 30.25 -17.28 -63.80
CA ASN A 874 30.13 -16.36 -64.94
C ASN A 874 30.11 -14.89 -64.49
N LEU A 875 29.50 -14.61 -63.33
CA LEU A 875 29.53 -13.28 -62.71
C LEU A 875 30.92 -12.94 -62.21
N LEU A 876 31.63 -13.91 -61.64
CA LEU A 876 33.03 -13.74 -61.27
C LEU A 876 33.90 -13.42 -62.49
N ARG A 877 33.70 -14.11 -63.62
CA ARG A 877 34.39 -13.83 -64.88
C ARG A 877 34.11 -12.41 -65.38
N MET A 878 32.85 -12.00 -65.41
CA MET A 878 32.45 -10.64 -65.81
C MET A 878 33.11 -9.59 -64.93
N VAL A 879 33.09 -9.76 -63.60
CA VAL A 879 33.73 -8.84 -62.65
C VAL A 879 35.25 -8.79 -62.82
N LEU A 880 35.91 -9.92 -63.09
CA LEU A 880 37.35 -9.97 -63.35
C LEU A 880 37.75 -9.22 -64.64
N ASP A 881 36.88 -9.19 -65.65
CA ASP A 881 37.14 -8.52 -66.93
C ASP A 881 36.75 -7.03 -66.89
N ASP A 882 35.61 -6.68 -66.29
CA ASP A 882 35.08 -5.32 -66.21
C ASP A 882 35.85 -4.43 -65.22
N ILE A 883 36.38 -5.05 -64.15
CA ILE A 883 37.20 -4.39 -63.13
C ILE A 883 38.61 -4.94 -63.29
N PRO A 884 39.68 -4.10 -63.31
CA PRO A 884 41.05 -4.52 -63.57
C PRO A 884 41.67 -5.32 -62.40
N LEU A 885 41.08 -6.47 -62.07
CA LEU A 885 41.53 -7.40 -61.03
C LEU A 885 42.62 -8.35 -61.57
N TRP A 886 42.73 -8.48 -62.89
CA TRP A 886 43.84 -9.18 -63.55
C TRP A 886 45.15 -8.41 -63.35
N ARG A 887 46.18 -9.11 -62.85
CA ARG A 887 47.53 -8.55 -62.66
C ARG A 887 48.45 -9.05 -63.76
N GLY A 888 48.15 -8.62 -64.99
CA GLY A 888 48.73 -9.16 -66.22
C GLY A 888 47.90 -10.32 -66.75
N ASN A 889 48.47 -11.53 -66.70
CA ASN A 889 47.90 -12.74 -67.32
C ASN A 889 47.23 -13.70 -66.32
N HIS A 890 47.39 -13.43 -65.03
CA HIS A 890 46.86 -14.24 -63.94
C HIS A 890 46.56 -13.39 -62.69
N VAL A 891 45.88 -13.96 -61.69
CA VAL A 891 45.64 -13.36 -60.37
C VAL A 891 45.77 -14.42 -59.29
N LEU A 892 46.39 -14.06 -58.15
CA LEU A 892 46.53 -14.95 -56.99
C LEU A 892 45.18 -15.10 -56.28
N ILE A 893 44.78 -16.33 -55.97
CA ILE A 893 43.46 -16.62 -55.38
C ILE A 893 43.33 -15.98 -53.99
N LYS A 894 44.36 -16.09 -53.15
CA LYS A 894 44.37 -15.46 -51.83
C LYS A 894 44.19 -13.94 -51.92
N GLN A 895 44.88 -13.33 -52.87
CA GLN A 895 44.76 -11.90 -53.11
C GLN A 895 43.37 -11.52 -53.63
N LEU A 896 42.75 -12.35 -54.46
CA LEU A 896 41.39 -12.12 -54.94
C LEU A 896 40.39 -12.17 -53.78
N CYS A 897 40.54 -13.10 -52.83
CA CYS A 897 39.77 -13.11 -51.59
C CYS A 897 39.95 -11.80 -50.80
N GLU A 898 41.20 -11.34 -50.66
CA GLU A 898 41.51 -10.07 -49.99
C GLU A 898 40.87 -8.87 -50.73
N ASP A 899 40.95 -8.81 -52.06
CA ASP A 899 40.39 -7.72 -52.87
C ASP A 899 38.87 -7.62 -52.70
N PHE A 900 38.14 -8.75 -52.76
CA PHE A 900 36.69 -8.81 -52.51
C PHE A 900 36.31 -8.38 -51.08
N ALA A 901 37.19 -8.61 -50.09
CA ALA A 901 36.98 -8.20 -48.72
C ALA A 901 37.37 -6.73 -48.44
N GLN A 902 38.30 -6.16 -49.20
CA GLN A 902 38.81 -4.79 -49.00
C GLN A 902 37.98 -3.74 -49.74
N TYR A 903 37.59 -4.00 -50.99
CA TYR A 903 37.03 -2.99 -51.87
C TYR A 903 35.49 -2.98 -51.87
N LEU A 904 34.89 -1.83 -51.54
CA LEU A 904 33.44 -1.63 -51.43
C LEU A 904 32.68 -1.65 -52.76
N TYR A 905 33.40 -1.48 -53.88
CA TYR A 905 32.84 -1.58 -55.22
C TYR A 905 32.76 -3.02 -55.75
N LEU A 906 33.28 -3.99 -55.00
CA LEU A 906 33.11 -5.40 -55.29
C LEU A 906 31.93 -5.99 -54.50
N PRO A 907 31.25 -7.02 -55.04
CA PRO A 907 30.17 -7.70 -54.32
C PRO A 907 30.62 -8.22 -52.96
N ARG A 908 29.85 -7.91 -51.91
CA ARG A 908 30.11 -8.40 -50.56
C ARG A 908 29.74 -9.88 -50.43
N LEU A 909 30.75 -10.73 -50.32
CA LEU A 909 30.58 -12.17 -50.12
C LEU A 909 30.46 -12.50 -48.63
N LYS A 910 29.72 -13.56 -48.28
CA LYS A 910 29.62 -14.04 -46.89
C LYS A 910 30.99 -14.38 -46.29
N ASN A 911 31.80 -15.15 -47.02
CA ASN A 911 33.17 -15.52 -46.67
C ASN A 911 33.91 -16.04 -47.91
N ASP A 912 35.22 -16.27 -47.78
CA ASP A 912 36.09 -16.78 -48.85
C ASP A 912 35.60 -18.09 -49.48
N ARG A 913 34.84 -18.92 -48.74
CA ARG A 913 34.34 -20.19 -49.27
C ARG A 913 33.36 -19.99 -50.43
N VAL A 914 32.59 -18.91 -50.41
CA VAL A 914 31.66 -18.57 -51.50
C VAL A 914 32.44 -18.28 -52.79
N LEU A 915 33.55 -17.55 -52.66
CA LEU A 915 34.42 -17.24 -53.80
C LEU A 915 35.13 -18.49 -54.32
N LEU A 916 35.70 -19.31 -53.43
CA LEU A 916 36.37 -20.55 -53.79
C LEU A 916 35.44 -21.54 -54.49
N ALA A 917 34.20 -21.67 -54.02
CA ALA A 917 33.18 -22.48 -54.68
C ALA A 917 32.85 -21.95 -56.09
N SER A 918 32.78 -20.62 -56.24
CA SER A 918 32.58 -19.97 -57.54
C SER A 918 33.73 -20.25 -58.51
N ILE A 919 34.97 -20.17 -58.03
CA ILE A 919 36.19 -20.46 -58.80
C ILE A 919 36.20 -21.94 -59.22
N GLN A 920 35.94 -22.85 -58.27
CA GLN A 920 35.88 -24.29 -58.54
C GLN A 920 34.81 -24.63 -59.59
N GLN A 921 33.63 -24.00 -59.50
CA GLN A 921 32.58 -24.15 -60.50
C GLN A 921 33.05 -23.68 -61.88
N GLY A 922 33.68 -22.51 -61.99
CA GLY A 922 34.18 -21.96 -63.25
C GLY A 922 35.25 -22.83 -63.93
N ILE A 923 36.17 -23.41 -63.16
CA ILE A 923 37.19 -24.34 -63.67
C ILE A 923 36.58 -25.64 -64.18
N SER A 924 35.50 -26.11 -63.54
CA SER A 924 34.82 -27.37 -63.87
C SER A 924 33.91 -27.29 -65.10
N MET A 925 33.63 -26.08 -65.61
CA MET A 925 32.75 -25.88 -66.78
C MET A 925 33.36 -26.46 -68.05
N LEU A 926 32.53 -27.09 -68.89
CA LEU A 926 32.94 -27.56 -70.21
C LEU A 926 33.21 -26.38 -71.17
N THR A 927 32.56 -25.23 -70.97
CA THR A 927 32.75 -23.98 -71.73
C THR A 927 33.78 -23.03 -71.10
N TRP A 928 34.68 -23.53 -70.24
CA TRP A 928 35.67 -22.70 -69.51
C TRP A 928 36.53 -21.79 -70.40
N ALA A 929 36.73 -22.17 -71.68
CA ALA A 929 37.49 -21.39 -72.64
C ALA A 929 36.79 -20.10 -73.08
N GLU A 930 35.45 -20.07 -73.06
CA GLU A 930 34.63 -18.92 -73.46
C GLU A 930 34.08 -18.16 -72.22
N ASP A 931 33.57 -18.89 -71.22
CA ASP A 931 32.83 -18.31 -70.09
C ASP A 931 33.61 -18.32 -68.75
N GLY A 932 34.82 -18.89 -68.71
CA GLY A 932 35.52 -19.21 -67.46
C GLY A 932 36.99 -18.78 -67.42
N PHE A 933 37.75 -19.53 -66.64
CA PHE A 933 39.19 -19.32 -66.40
C PHE A 933 39.84 -20.65 -65.98
N ALA A 934 41.16 -20.71 -66.05
CA ALA A 934 41.92 -21.90 -65.67
C ALA A 934 42.60 -21.72 -64.30
N TYR A 935 42.98 -22.84 -63.68
CA TYR A 935 43.70 -22.87 -62.42
C TYR A 935 45.14 -23.33 -62.62
N ALA A 936 46.09 -22.67 -62.00
CA ALA A 936 47.49 -23.11 -61.93
C ALA A 936 47.93 -23.20 -60.47
N GLN A 937 48.78 -24.18 -60.15
CA GLN A 937 49.34 -24.37 -58.81
C GLN A 937 50.49 -23.41 -58.52
N ASP A 938 51.23 -23.01 -59.56
CA ASP A 938 52.34 -22.05 -59.48
C ASP A 938 52.66 -21.46 -60.86
N PHE A 939 53.47 -20.40 -60.91
CA PHE A 939 53.99 -19.79 -62.14
C PHE A 939 55.52 -19.79 -62.14
N ASP A 940 56.11 -20.54 -63.07
CA ASP A 940 57.56 -20.59 -63.28
C ASP A 940 58.00 -19.35 -64.08
N VAL A 941 58.67 -18.42 -63.39
CA VAL A 941 59.14 -17.15 -63.95
C VAL A 941 60.30 -17.34 -64.93
N ASP A 942 61.15 -18.35 -64.72
CA ASP A 942 62.34 -18.60 -65.56
C ASP A 942 61.94 -19.19 -66.92
N HIS A 943 60.89 -20.02 -66.94
CA HIS A 943 60.38 -20.66 -68.16
C HIS A 943 59.11 -20.01 -68.72
N ASN A 944 58.60 -18.96 -68.07
CA ASN A 944 57.36 -18.25 -68.41
C ASN A 944 56.17 -19.23 -68.62
N ARG A 945 56.02 -20.21 -67.72
CA ARG A 945 55.08 -21.34 -67.84
C ARG A 945 54.28 -21.55 -66.56
N TYR A 946 52.98 -21.84 -66.70
CA TYR A 946 52.10 -22.20 -65.58
C TYR A 946 52.26 -23.67 -65.20
N VAL A 947 52.53 -23.94 -63.92
CA VAL A 947 52.72 -25.28 -63.35
C VAL A 947 51.40 -25.80 -62.81
N GLY A 948 51.08 -27.08 -63.07
CA GLY A 948 49.83 -27.70 -62.61
C GLY A 948 48.56 -27.16 -63.28
N LEU A 949 48.68 -26.53 -64.45
CA LEU A 949 47.57 -25.90 -65.18
C LEU A 949 46.43 -26.88 -65.46
N THR A 950 45.22 -26.52 -65.03
CA THR A 950 44.04 -27.36 -65.07
C THR A 950 42.80 -26.56 -65.46
N ALA A 951 42.01 -27.08 -66.39
CA ALA A 951 40.73 -26.53 -66.81
C ALA A 951 39.80 -27.64 -67.36
N GLY A 952 38.48 -27.47 -67.25
CA GLY A 952 37.46 -28.42 -67.73
C GLY A 952 37.30 -29.69 -66.89
N ARG A 953 37.88 -29.74 -65.68
CA ARG A 953 37.76 -30.87 -64.73
C ARG A 953 37.61 -30.39 -63.29
N ASN A 954 36.88 -31.14 -62.47
CA ASN A 954 36.69 -30.80 -61.06
C ASN A 954 38.03 -30.87 -60.32
N THR A 955 38.44 -29.74 -59.73
CA THR A 955 39.72 -29.59 -59.05
C THR A 955 39.50 -28.87 -57.74
N GLN A 956 40.15 -29.32 -56.67
CA GLN A 956 40.08 -28.64 -55.38
C GLN A 956 40.90 -27.35 -55.44
N VAL A 957 40.24 -26.23 -55.15
CA VAL A 957 40.85 -24.90 -55.15
C VAL A 957 41.23 -24.51 -53.72
N VAL A 958 42.46 -24.05 -53.53
CA VAL A 958 42.95 -23.57 -52.22
C VAL A 958 43.41 -22.12 -52.36
N ALA A 959 43.09 -21.28 -51.38
CA ALA A 959 43.62 -19.92 -51.28
C ALA A 959 44.98 -19.95 -50.54
N ASP A 960 46.04 -20.35 -51.24
CA ASP A 960 47.42 -20.29 -50.73
C ASP A 960 48.22 -19.17 -51.44
N ASN A 961 49.51 -19.06 -51.13
CA ASN A 961 50.37 -18.00 -51.68
C ASN A 961 50.88 -18.31 -53.11
N THR A 962 50.53 -19.45 -53.70
CA THR A 962 51.05 -19.90 -55.00
C THR A 962 49.95 -20.17 -56.03
N SER A 963 48.71 -20.42 -55.61
CA SER A 963 47.60 -20.79 -56.48
C SER A 963 47.05 -19.61 -57.27
N LEU A 964 46.97 -19.78 -58.59
CA LEU A 964 46.65 -18.72 -59.55
C LEU A 964 45.40 -19.06 -60.36
N ILE A 965 44.60 -18.04 -60.62
CA ILE A 965 43.61 -18.03 -61.70
C ILE A 965 44.27 -17.44 -62.94
N VAL A 966 44.18 -18.14 -64.06
CA VAL A 966 44.80 -17.77 -65.34
C VAL A 966 43.71 -17.46 -66.36
N ARG A 967 43.94 -16.42 -67.18
CA ARG A 967 43.02 -16.08 -68.27
C ARG A 967 42.87 -17.24 -69.25
N ALA A 968 41.64 -17.47 -69.70
CA ALA A 968 41.26 -18.60 -70.54
C ALA A 968 42.06 -18.67 -71.85
N ASP A 969 42.31 -17.54 -72.53
CA ASP A 969 43.06 -17.43 -73.79
C ASP A 969 44.52 -17.91 -73.65
N ILE A 970 45.16 -17.56 -72.54
CA ILE A 970 46.57 -17.88 -72.25
C ILE A 970 46.70 -19.34 -71.81
N ALA A 971 45.79 -19.79 -70.94
CA ALA A 971 45.75 -21.18 -70.51
C ALA A 971 45.49 -22.13 -71.68
N HIS A 972 44.57 -21.76 -72.59
CA HIS A 972 44.27 -22.53 -73.79
C HIS A 972 45.47 -22.60 -74.76
N ALA A 973 46.21 -21.49 -74.92
CA ALA A 973 47.44 -21.47 -75.71
C ALA A 973 48.52 -22.42 -75.15
N GLN A 974 48.72 -22.47 -73.83
CA GLN A 974 49.70 -23.37 -73.20
C GLN A 974 49.26 -24.84 -73.24
N LEU A 975 47.97 -25.13 -73.02
CA LEU A 975 47.43 -26.49 -73.10
C LEU A 975 47.55 -27.06 -74.52
N ASN A 976 47.24 -26.25 -75.55
CA ASN A 976 47.40 -26.67 -76.94
C ASN A 976 48.86 -26.86 -77.36
N ALA A 977 49.77 -25.99 -76.89
CA ALA A 977 51.21 -26.14 -77.15
C ALA A 977 51.78 -27.47 -76.59
N THR A 978 51.23 -27.93 -75.46
CA THR A 978 51.63 -29.20 -74.81
C THR A 978 51.11 -30.43 -75.56
N VAL A 979 49.96 -30.33 -76.25
CA VAL A 979 49.41 -31.40 -77.10
C VAL A 979 50.19 -31.54 -78.43
N THR A 980 50.74 -30.45 -78.97
CA THR A 980 51.52 -30.46 -80.23
C THR A 980 52.96 -30.97 -80.11
N THR A 981 53.49 -31.21 -78.92
CA THR A 981 54.88 -31.67 -78.70
C THR A 981 55.06 -33.19 -78.60
N ASP A 982 53.98 -33.99 -78.49
CA ASP A 982 54.04 -35.45 -78.37
C ASP A 982 54.02 -36.23 -79.72
N ASP A 983 53.89 -35.55 -80.87
CA ASP A 983 53.75 -36.18 -82.21
C ASP A 983 55.05 -36.18 -83.08
N ARG A 984 56.24 -35.98 -82.51
CA ARG A 984 57.52 -36.00 -83.25
C ARG A 984 58.62 -36.82 -82.55
N ALA A 985 58.42 -38.14 -82.44
CA ALA A 985 59.51 -39.09 -82.20
C ALA A 985 59.16 -40.51 -82.66
N ASP A 986 58.95 -40.72 -83.97
CA ASP A 986 59.03 -42.06 -84.56
C ASP A 986 59.29 -41.96 -86.08
N THR A 987 60.56 -42.17 -86.50
CA THR A 987 61.00 -42.85 -87.75
C THR A 987 62.49 -42.63 -88.05
N ALA A 988 63.30 -43.69 -87.82
CA ALA A 988 64.48 -44.15 -88.59
C ALA A 988 65.29 -45.15 -87.71
N SER A 989 65.02 -46.47 -87.76
CA SER A 989 65.50 -47.49 -88.71
C SER A 989 67.00 -47.84 -88.63
N GLY A 990 67.32 -49.12 -88.38
CA GLY A 990 68.54 -49.75 -88.91
C GLY A 990 69.13 -50.96 -88.16
N THR A 991 68.66 -52.18 -88.49
CA THR A 991 69.43 -53.43 -88.78
C THR A 991 70.56 -53.90 -87.83
N GLY A 992 70.74 -55.16 -87.41
CA GLY A 992 70.24 -56.48 -87.82
C GLY A 992 71.32 -57.57 -87.63
N ASP A 993 70.88 -58.83 -87.38
CA ASP A 993 71.56 -60.14 -87.52
C ASP A 993 72.23 -60.75 -86.24
N ARG A 994 72.18 -62.06 -85.89
CA ARG A 994 71.94 -63.31 -86.66
C ARG A 994 71.79 -64.56 -85.72
N ARG A 995 70.83 -65.46 -86.05
CA ARG A 995 70.75 -66.96 -86.00
C ARG A 995 70.99 -67.87 -84.75
N ILE A 996 69.97 -68.73 -84.53
CA ILE A 996 69.87 -70.24 -84.51
C ILE A 996 70.59 -71.12 -83.45
N GLY A 997 69.80 -72.03 -82.85
CA GLY A 997 70.15 -73.41 -82.42
C GLY A 997 69.28 -73.87 -81.22
N GLU A 998 68.29 -74.77 -81.36
CA GLU A 998 68.33 -76.24 -81.08
C GLU A 998 68.57 -76.58 -79.60
N SER A 999 67.97 -77.57 -78.91
CA SER A 999 66.94 -78.61 -79.11
C SER A 999 66.62 -79.22 -77.70
N ASP A 1000 65.61 -80.11 -77.61
CA ASP A 1000 65.37 -81.12 -76.54
C ASP A 1000 64.73 -80.63 -75.21
N LEU A 1001 63.49 -81.03 -74.82
CA LEU A 1001 62.88 -82.33 -74.39
C LEU A 1001 62.57 -82.30 -72.86
N CYS A 1002 61.29 -82.42 -72.47
CA CYS A 1002 60.64 -83.49 -71.63
C CYS A 1002 61.35 -83.86 -70.31
N ASP A 1003 60.72 -84.00 -69.14
CA ASP A 1003 59.44 -84.65 -68.76
C ASP A 1003 59.08 -84.21 -67.29
N SER A 1004 57.84 -83.83 -66.91
CA SER A 1004 56.63 -84.65 -66.56
C SER A 1004 56.71 -85.20 -65.10
N LEU A 1005 55.69 -85.27 -64.23
CA LEU A 1005 54.21 -85.43 -64.20
C LEU A 1005 53.70 -84.79 -62.85
N ASP A 1006 52.43 -84.43 -62.57
CA ASP A 1006 51.14 -85.02 -62.90
C ASP A 1006 49.95 -84.06 -62.60
N THR A 1007 48.90 -84.17 -63.44
CA THR A 1007 47.42 -84.10 -63.23
C THR A 1007 46.82 -83.60 -61.88
N GLU A 1008 45.67 -82.92 -61.75
CA GLU A 1008 44.44 -82.80 -62.56
C GLU A 1008 43.49 -81.71 -61.97
N ASN A 1009 42.61 -81.17 -62.84
CA ASN A 1009 41.20 -80.76 -62.60
C ASN A 1009 40.74 -79.37 -62.07
N MET A 1010 40.13 -78.64 -63.02
CA MET A 1010 38.76 -78.07 -63.07
C MET A 1010 38.24 -76.98 -62.09
N ARG A 1011 37.94 -75.81 -62.70
CA ARG A 1011 36.75 -74.93 -62.59
C ARG A 1011 35.98 -74.84 -61.26
N VAL A 1012 35.96 -73.66 -60.63
CA VAL A 1012 34.74 -73.01 -60.07
C VAL A 1012 34.89 -71.48 -60.10
N ALA A 1013 33.87 -70.76 -60.55
CA ALA A 1013 33.74 -69.31 -60.38
C ALA A 1013 33.49 -68.96 -58.91
N THR A 1014 34.28 -68.06 -58.32
CA THR A 1014 33.96 -67.48 -57.01
C THR A 1014 33.74 -65.98 -57.12
N SER A 1015 32.46 -65.60 -57.11
CA SER A 1015 32.01 -64.27 -56.73
C SER A 1015 32.63 -63.89 -55.38
N GLN A 1016 33.47 -62.86 -55.33
CA GLN A 1016 33.92 -62.31 -54.04
C GLN A 1016 32.72 -61.74 -53.29
N SER A 1017 32.49 -62.22 -52.07
CA SER A 1017 31.36 -61.85 -51.23
C SER A 1017 31.54 -60.43 -50.67
N LYS A 1018 30.50 -59.60 -50.84
CA LYS A 1018 30.44 -58.25 -50.23
C LYS A 1018 30.31 -58.38 -48.70
N PRO A 1019 30.97 -57.52 -47.90
CA PRO A 1019 30.81 -57.52 -46.44
C PRO A 1019 29.35 -57.20 -46.07
N ARG A 1020 28.77 -58.02 -45.17
CA ARG A 1020 27.34 -57.96 -44.81
C ARG A 1020 27.07 -57.40 -43.40
N ARG A 1021 28.11 -57.08 -42.62
CA ARG A 1021 27.99 -56.57 -41.25
C ARG A 1021 29.12 -55.58 -40.95
N PHE A 1022 28.78 -54.46 -40.34
CA PHE A 1022 29.71 -53.45 -39.82
C PHE A 1022 29.67 -53.47 -38.28
N TYR A 1023 30.84 -53.42 -37.64
CA TYR A 1023 31.00 -53.33 -36.19
C TYR A 1023 32.17 -52.38 -35.89
N GLY A 1024 31.95 -51.39 -35.02
CA GLY A 1024 32.96 -50.41 -34.64
C GLY A 1024 32.67 -49.82 -33.27
N THR A 1025 33.73 -49.47 -32.54
CA THR A 1025 33.68 -48.86 -31.20
C THR A 1025 34.51 -47.59 -31.22
N VAL A 1026 34.00 -46.52 -30.62
CA VAL A 1026 34.68 -45.22 -30.54
C VAL A 1026 34.47 -44.62 -29.16
N THR A 1027 35.55 -44.16 -28.53
CA THR A 1027 35.51 -43.51 -27.22
C THR A 1027 35.23 -42.03 -27.41
N LEU A 1028 34.18 -41.52 -26.75
CA LEU A 1028 33.74 -40.12 -26.88
C LEU A 1028 33.98 -39.34 -25.60
N ASP A 1029 34.31 -38.06 -25.73
CA ASP A 1029 34.46 -37.16 -24.59
C ASP A 1029 33.07 -36.78 -24.04
N ALA A 1030 32.85 -37.04 -22.75
CA ALA A 1030 31.57 -36.79 -22.08
C ALA A 1030 31.11 -35.33 -22.17
N THR A 1031 32.04 -34.37 -22.27
CA THR A 1031 31.73 -32.93 -22.35
C THR A 1031 31.26 -32.48 -23.73
N ARG A 1032 31.54 -33.27 -24.77
CA ARG A 1032 31.22 -32.97 -26.18
C ARG A 1032 30.32 -34.02 -26.84
N LEU A 1033 29.77 -34.92 -26.03
CA LEU A 1033 29.05 -36.13 -26.46
C LEU A 1033 27.98 -35.87 -27.52
N GLY A 1034 27.18 -34.79 -27.37
CA GLY A 1034 26.12 -34.46 -28.34
C GLY A 1034 26.65 -34.07 -29.72
N ARG A 1035 27.76 -33.33 -29.80
CA ARG A 1035 28.39 -32.93 -31.06
C ARG A 1035 29.06 -34.11 -31.74
N ASP A 1036 29.78 -34.92 -30.98
CA ASP A 1036 30.57 -36.02 -31.54
C ASP A 1036 29.68 -37.22 -31.91
N ALA A 1037 28.63 -37.52 -31.13
CA ALA A 1037 27.61 -38.50 -31.50
C ALA A 1037 26.80 -38.06 -32.73
N GLY A 1038 26.48 -36.76 -32.85
CA GLY A 1038 25.87 -36.19 -34.05
C GLY A 1038 26.74 -36.38 -35.29
N ARG A 1039 28.04 -36.11 -35.17
CA ARG A 1039 29.01 -36.31 -36.25
C ARG A 1039 29.15 -37.78 -36.65
N ILE A 1040 29.11 -38.73 -35.72
CA ILE A 1040 29.11 -40.18 -36.03
C ILE A 1040 27.81 -40.62 -36.71
N SER A 1041 26.68 -40.03 -36.30
CA SER A 1041 25.40 -40.27 -36.97
C SER A 1041 25.45 -39.81 -38.43
N GLU A 1042 25.96 -38.61 -38.69
CA GLU A 1042 26.05 -38.02 -40.03
C GLU A 1042 27.11 -38.70 -40.90
N GLU A 1043 28.32 -38.92 -40.39
CA GLU A 1043 29.47 -39.35 -41.19
C GLU A 1043 29.62 -40.89 -41.29
N VAL A 1044 28.92 -41.67 -40.45
CA VAL A 1044 29.05 -43.14 -40.43
C VAL A 1044 27.70 -43.84 -40.52
N ILE A 1045 26.76 -43.53 -39.63
CA ILE A 1045 25.49 -44.27 -39.56
C ILE A 1045 24.59 -43.93 -40.75
N SER A 1046 24.52 -42.66 -41.17
CA SER A 1046 23.68 -42.23 -42.30
C SER A 1046 24.06 -42.94 -43.61
N HIS A 1047 25.37 -43.12 -43.85
CA HIS A 1047 25.89 -43.81 -45.02
C HIS A 1047 25.61 -45.31 -44.99
N LEU A 1048 25.61 -45.93 -43.80
CA LEU A 1048 25.34 -47.37 -43.64
C LEU A 1048 23.84 -47.70 -43.63
N THR A 1049 22.99 -46.81 -43.12
CA THR A 1049 21.52 -46.95 -43.10
C THR A 1049 20.85 -46.55 -44.41
N GLY A 1050 21.53 -45.77 -45.27
CA GLY A 1050 21.11 -45.50 -46.64
C GLY A 1050 21.11 -46.74 -47.57
N LEU A 1051 21.65 -47.87 -47.13
CA LEU A 1051 21.64 -49.15 -47.86
C LEU A 1051 20.30 -49.87 -47.66
N GLN A 1052 19.63 -50.22 -48.78
CA GLN A 1052 18.28 -50.82 -48.77
C GLN A 1052 18.22 -52.11 -47.93
N GLY A 1053 17.46 -52.08 -46.83
CA GLY A 1053 17.27 -53.23 -45.91
C GLY A 1053 18.26 -53.34 -44.75
N ALA A 1054 19.17 -52.37 -44.56
CA ALA A 1054 20.10 -52.34 -43.43
C ALA A 1054 19.37 -52.04 -42.10
N LYS A 1055 19.62 -52.85 -41.07
CA LYS A 1055 19.20 -52.57 -39.68
C LYS A 1055 20.44 -52.18 -38.89
N ALA A 1056 20.45 -50.96 -38.35
CA ALA A 1056 21.50 -50.47 -37.48
C ALA A 1056 21.01 -50.49 -36.03
N GLU A 1057 21.82 -51.07 -35.14
CA GLU A 1057 21.62 -51.07 -33.70
C GLU A 1057 22.80 -50.31 -33.08
N VAL A 1058 22.50 -49.32 -32.23
CA VAL A 1058 23.50 -48.45 -31.61
C VAL A 1058 23.41 -48.62 -30.10
N THR A 1059 24.49 -49.08 -29.49
CA THR A 1059 24.60 -49.27 -28.05
C THR A 1059 25.54 -48.22 -27.49
N LEU A 1060 25.07 -47.44 -26.50
CA LEU A 1060 25.89 -46.46 -25.80
C LEU A 1060 26.32 -47.04 -24.46
N ASP A 1061 27.64 -47.14 -24.25
CA ASP A 1061 28.24 -47.57 -22.99
C ASP A 1061 28.79 -46.36 -22.24
N ILE A 1062 28.54 -46.27 -20.93
CA ILE A 1062 28.84 -45.09 -20.11
C ILE A 1062 29.65 -45.53 -18.89
N GLU A 1063 30.97 -45.34 -18.94
CA GLU A 1063 31.89 -45.58 -17.83
C GLU A 1063 32.31 -44.24 -17.20
N VAL A 1064 32.10 -44.07 -15.90
CA VAL A 1064 32.52 -42.87 -15.15
C VAL A 1064 33.30 -43.32 -13.91
N ARG A 1065 34.59 -42.95 -13.83
CA ARG A 1065 35.43 -43.22 -12.67
C ARG A 1065 35.42 -42.01 -11.73
N ILE A 1066 35.02 -42.23 -10.48
CA ILE A 1066 34.84 -41.17 -9.48
C ILE A 1066 35.74 -41.49 -8.28
N PRO A 1067 36.93 -40.87 -8.18
CA PRO A 1067 37.95 -41.26 -7.20
C PRO A 1067 37.53 -41.12 -5.74
N ASP A 1068 36.69 -40.14 -5.43
CA ASP A 1068 36.28 -39.80 -4.05
C ASP A 1068 34.92 -40.41 -3.64
N GLY A 1069 34.38 -41.33 -4.46
CA GLY A 1069 33.07 -41.94 -4.26
C GLY A 1069 31.89 -41.03 -4.65
N VAL A 1070 30.68 -41.60 -4.64
CA VAL A 1070 29.43 -40.91 -5.07
C VAL A 1070 28.47 -40.80 -3.90
N SER A 1071 27.90 -39.60 -3.68
CA SER A 1071 26.91 -39.38 -2.61
C SER A 1071 25.58 -40.11 -2.88
N GLU A 1072 24.91 -40.58 -1.82
CA GLU A 1072 23.65 -41.36 -1.91
C GLU A 1072 22.53 -40.63 -2.67
N ASN A 1073 22.44 -39.30 -2.55
CA ASN A 1073 21.44 -38.51 -3.27
C ASN A 1073 21.65 -38.55 -4.79
N ILE A 1074 22.91 -38.56 -5.25
CA ILE A 1074 23.25 -38.65 -6.67
C ILE A 1074 23.00 -40.07 -7.17
N VAL A 1075 23.38 -41.10 -6.41
CA VAL A 1075 23.10 -42.50 -6.75
C VAL A 1075 21.60 -42.74 -6.92
N ARG A 1076 20.76 -42.22 -6.00
CA ARG A 1076 19.30 -42.35 -6.10
C ARG A 1076 18.75 -41.66 -7.35
N THR A 1077 19.17 -40.42 -7.59
CA THR A 1077 18.71 -39.60 -8.73
C THR A 1077 19.08 -40.24 -10.08
N VAL A 1078 20.32 -40.72 -10.21
CA VAL A 1078 20.80 -41.36 -11.44
C VAL A 1078 20.09 -42.69 -11.66
N THR A 1079 19.91 -43.52 -10.62
CA THR A 1079 19.21 -44.80 -10.73
C THR A 1079 17.74 -44.63 -11.15
N GLU A 1080 17.05 -43.61 -10.61
CA GLU A 1080 15.66 -43.28 -10.95
C GLU A 1080 15.52 -42.76 -12.39
N ASN A 1081 16.46 -41.92 -12.84
CA ASN A 1081 16.51 -41.45 -14.22
C ASN A 1081 16.84 -42.59 -15.20
N CYS A 1082 17.76 -43.49 -14.86
CA CYS A 1082 18.07 -44.65 -15.69
C CYS A 1082 16.88 -45.62 -15.85
N ARG A 1083 16.02 -45.75 -14.83
CA ARG A 1083 14.75 -46.48 -14.94
C ARG A 1083 13.76 -45.79 -15.87
N THR A 1084 13.61 -44.47 -15.75
CA THR A 1084 12.73 -43.66 -16.60
C THR A 1084 13.17 -43.69 -18.08
N LEU A 1085 14.48 -43.68 -18.31
CA LEU A 1085 15.10 -43.73 -19.63
C LEU A 1085 15.29 -45.16 -20.17
N LYS A 1086 14.80 -46.19 -19.46
CA LYS A 1086 14.81 -47.61 -19.87
C LYS A 1086 16.20 -48.17 -20.19
N PHE A 1087 17.20 -47.90 -19.36
CA PHE A 1087 18.51 -48.52 -19.49
C PHE A 1087 18.41 -50.06 -19.29
N ASN A 1088 19.11 -50.82 -20.14
CA ASN A 1088 19.07 -52.29 -20.09
C ASN A 1088 19.80 -52.87 -18.86
N SER A 1089 20.85 -52.20 -18.34
CA SER A 1089 21.53 -52.52 -17.08
C SER A 1089 22.12 -51.23 -16.47
N ASN A 1090 22.08 -51.10 -15.14
CA ASN A 1090 22.73 -50.02 -14.40
C ASN A 1090 23.17 -50.53 -13.02
N VAL A 1091 24.45 -50.43 -12.68
CA VAL A 1091 25.02 -50.87 -11.41
C VAL A 1091 26.10 -49.86 -11.01
N PHE A 1092 26.11 -49.44 -9.74
CA PHE A 1092 27.24 -48.73 -9.14
C PHE A 1092 28.09 -49.78 -8.43
N GLU A 1093 29.31 -49.99 -8.92
CA GLU A 1093 30.26 -50.94 -8.33
C GLU A 1093 31.22 -50.19 -7.39
N SER A 1094 31.47 -50.76 -6.22
CA SER A 1094 32.56 -50.31 -5.35
C SER A 1094 33.84 -51.03 -5.79
N GLU A 1095 34.84 -50.28 -6.27
CA GLU A 1095 36.20 -50.81 -6.48
C GLU A 1095 36.86 -51.23 -5.16
#